data_AF-A0A5D8QD22-F1
#
_entry.id   AF-A0A5D8QD22-F1
#
_cell.length_a   1.000
_cell.length_b   1.000
_cell.length_c   1.000
_cell.angle_alpha   90.00
_cell.angle_beta   90.00
_cell.angle_gamma   90.00
#
_symmetry.space_group_name_H-M   'P 1'
#
loop_
_entity.id
_entity.type
_entity.pdbx_description
1 polymer ?
#
loop_
_entity_poly.entity_id
_entity_poly.type
_entity_poly.pdbx_seq_one_letter_code
_entity_poly.pdbx_strand_id
1 'polypeptide(L)'
;MDIQYIRQMEDRFYNKIDEAMSEIQDMDYIDTVVGIPFYNEKETLRNVIKTAEEGLKGFPDMKKLIVCAGDPAGREALEAIKGIDCEVPCLFFLMESGINGRGFSIRAIMEIAKRLEADVILLEADLKREGKWGFKPSWLKRLIYPLNEGYDMVFTSFRRHYFEDTTGDLFVKPILEALYGCQLKDPLSGIYGISHDMVEAYCAEAGHWYEYTGGYGIDPWMVTRAVIWDKKLCEVSLGAKLTPPSTGKRAYVFKEVARAIFECLKDDQDYWLKSHMILKRPDIYGLEDRDRPMEISCRLTDFVQAFQSGYERYRVIYEKILPEGLKRQIEEVYSLPYKNFRFNEDLWAQIIYQFLQVYCFKSNVPQEDILDAFTIMYEGRIAGYIKQVRGFRDYLIDIKGIDMDELTYKKTGDYYACQVETLLSMKESFVKTWIEKTMEVQPVITPLDYLEFVPGVPIVLPKELKGLGGSIIRTSEVFRRVEKKYSNDFYDFVHNMLKIPEGLSPSDVCNGVKEFMLHLEDAVNKVFPGDLYSSSGVADVVKGIFNLLPHGKVLIVRPEILRKLLYEFPPLNLMLRVGYKNVTELLNNMNPRYALTLANITEERQYVDKVTLWLEDNLRPDSMEEVDIEPIVLSREVIPDIPDMRDITILNKITGMIAVSSLSKGMGGEYPKLRYFTHIAKNIVEAEHYSYIWKLYARERRGFGIKVANSILGHHGRDIFSAHNMFENWHQREMVVRFKRLAEGLESKGNKDEAKAFYLMAEGYGLSLTLNDGTFVPCSAWTWASYSFRGGKGIPTPLSLYVERDWFNNDLLVEIYKEMGYRPGEILEEVYQLIGEGKESDDLINIILGVKPHADAVMVQDVENWPAAGYLLRYDGNPILKPLPDHWWESRYVLNAATLRIKDRVYILYRAFGKDSISRIGLAISDGYNIVERLPEPVFYPKNSTEKDGCEDPRAVIINDKIYMMYTAYDGVVAQVAAASISIDDFLNRDFDRWERLGLAFPNLWDKDAILFPEKINGKYVMYHRIEPSMWVSYSDELKFPWPKDGHKIIIGPRSGMMWDSLKIGAGTQPLKTRYGWLLIYHGVDDNLIYRLGVILVDLKDPGRLLYRSPNPILSPEKEYETGDRSTAWVPNVVFTCGAVPAEDKEMLDAEDEILVYYGAADTYICVAHAKVGELIPEEVRKRIDR
;
A
#
# COMPACT_ATOMS: atom_id res chain seq x y z
N MET A 1 -8.30 13.64 -13.63
CA MET A 1 -8.57 13.17 -15.02
C MET A 1 -9.22 11.79 -14.97
N ASP A 2 -9.83 11.30 -16.06
CA ASP A 2 -10.29 9.90 -16.14
C ASP A 2 -9.09 8.94 -16.19
N ILE A 3 -9.12 7.82 -15.45
CA ILE A 3 -8.07 6.77 -15.46
C ILE A 3 -7.83 6.27 -16.88
N GLN A 4 -8.89 6.09 -17.67
CA GLN A 4 -8.74 5.60 -19.04
C GLN A 4 -7.93 6.57 -19.89
N TYR A 5 -8.11 7.88 -19.67
CA TYR A 5 -7.34 8.91 -20.35
C TYR A 5 -5.86 8.89 -19.95
N ILE A 6 -5.57 8.75 -18.65
CA ILE A 6 -4.18 8.65 -18.16
C ILE A 6 -3.50 7.38 -18.69
N ARG A 7 -4.17 6.22 -18.66
CA ARG A 7 -3.62 4.98 -19.24
C ARG A 7 -3.33 5.13 -20.73
N GLN A 8 -4.24 5.74 -21.49
CA GLN A 8 -4.01 6.02 -22.91
C GLN A 8 -2.85 7.00 -23.13
N MET A 9 -2.62 7.94 -22.21
CA MET A 9 -1.42 8.79 -22.26
C MET A 9 -0.17 7.97 -21.99
N GLU A 10 -0.20 7.07 -21.00
CA GLU A 10 0.94 6.22 -20.68
C GLU A 10 1.31 5.24 -21.79
N ASP A 11 0.31 4.56 -22.35
CA ASP A 11 0.54 3.66 -23.48
C ASP A 11 1.11 4.42 -24.68
N ARG A 12 0.60 5.63 -24.96
CA ARG A 12 1.19 6.50 -25.99
C ARG A 12 2.62 6.90 -25.67
N PHE A 13 2.91 7.26 -24.43
CA PHE A 13 4.25 7.64 -23.99
C PHE A 13 5.23 6.49 -24.17
N TYR A 14 4.93 5.31 -23.64
CA TYR A 14 5.81 4.14 -23.77
C TYR A 14 5.91 3.62 -25.20
N ASN A 15 4.83 3.64 -25.99
CA ASN A 15 4.92 3.33 -27.43
C ASN A 15 5.93 4.27 -28.12
N LYS A 16 5.97 5.55 -27.71
CA LYS A 16 6.94 6.50 -28.25
C LYS A 16 8.37 6.21 -27.80
N ILE A 17 8.55 5.76 -26.57
CA ILE A 17 9.86 5.28 -26.08
C ILE A 17 10.28 4.02 -26.83
N ASP A 18 9.37 3.07 -27.07
CA ASP A 18 9.64 1.84 -27.82
C ASP A 18 10.06 2.14 -29.27
N GLU A 19 9.38 3.08 -29.93
CA GLU A 19 9.77 3.58 -31.25
C GLU A 19 11.20 4.16 -31.23
N ALA A 20 11.51 5.02 -30.26
CA ALA A 20 12.83 5.62 -30.12
C ALA A 20 13.92 4.57 -29.80
N MET A 21 13.61 3.58 -28.98
CA MET A 21 14.52 2.47 -28.66
C MET A 21 14.79 1.58 -29.87
N SER A 22 13.84 1.43 -30.80
CA SER A 22 14.04 0.63 -32.01
C SER A 22 15.13 1.18 -32.94
N GLU A 23 15.38 2.50 -32.92
CA GLU A 23 16.46 3.14 -33.68
C GLU A 23 17.86 2.82 -33.13
N ILE A 24 17.95 2.41 -31.86
CA ILE A 24 19.18 2.06 -31.15
C ILE A 24 19.22 0.60 -30.70
N GLN A 25 18.40 -0.27 -31.30
CA GLN A 25 18.27 -1.68 -30.92
C GLN A 25 19.58 -2.49 -30.96
N ASP A 26 20.55 -2.06 -31.78
CA ASP A 26 21.87 -2.69 -31.89
C ASP A 26 22.85 -2.25 -30.78
N MET A 27 22.40 -1.38 -29.86
CA MET A 27 23.18 -0.90 -28.73
C MET A 27 22.76 -1.62 -27.45
N ASP A 28 23.54 -2.64 -27.07
CA ASP A 28 23.22 -3.46 -25.89
C ASP A 28 23.49 -2.73 -24.55
N TYR A 29 24.40 -1.75 -24.50
CA TYR A 29 24.90 -1.13 -23.25
C TYR A 29 25.46 0.28 -23.47
N ILE A 30 25.14 1.24 -22.58
CA ILE A 30 25.64 2.64 -22.58
C ILE A 30 26.01 3.05 -21.14
N ASP A 31 27.19 3.60 -20.90
CA ASP A 31 27.58 4.08 -19.56
C ASP A 31 26.92 5.43 -19.22
N THR A 32 26.73 6.33 -20.19
CA THR A 32 26.15 7.65 -19.95
C THR A 32 25.32 8.16 -21.13
N VAL A 33 24.12 8.63 -20.82
CA VAL A 33 23.21 9.37 -21.70
C VAL A 33 23.33 10.88 -21.43
N VAL A 34 23.69 11.65 -22.45
CA VAL A 34 23.55 13.12 -22.42
C VAL A 34 22.19 13.50 -22.98
N GLY A 35 21.28 13.90 -22.10
CA GLY A 35 19.91 14.26 -22.42
C GLY A 35 19.74 15.75 -22.69
N ILE A 36 19.08 16.10 -23.81
CA ILE A 36 18.82 17.49 -24.20
C ILE A 36 17.33 17.65 -24.57
N PRO A 37 16.45 18.02 -23.61
CA PRO A 37 15.08 18.40 -23.92
C PRO A 37 15.04 19.71 -24.73
N PHE A 38 14.22 19.76 -25.79
CA PHE A 38 14.10 20.95 -26.64
C PHE A 38 12.65 21.29 -27.00
N TYR A 39 12.38 22.56 -27.27
CA TYR A 39 11.07 23.11 -27.65
C TYR A 39 11.09 23.82 -29.01
N ASN A 40 11.95 24.82 -29.23
CA ASN A 40 12.08 25.47 -30.54
C ASN A 40 13.46 26.14 -30.74
N GLU A 41 14.50 25.57 -30.13
CA GLU A 41 15.86 26.13 -30.05
C GLU A 41 16.69 25.84 -31.31
N LYS A 42 16.14 26.15 -32.49
CA LYS A 42 16.76 25.90 -33.81
C LYS A 42 18.17 26.48 -33.95
N GLU A 43 18.43 27.63 -33.32
CA GLU A 43 19.68 28.37 -33.46
C GLU A 43 20.81 27.86 -32.56
N THR A 44 20.48 27.22 -31.43
CA THR A 44 21.45 26.84 -30.39
C THR A 44 21.67 25.33 -30.31
N LEU A 45 20.63 24.51 -30.53
CA LEU A 45 20.66 23.06 -30.29
C LEU A 45 21.84 22.36 -30.99
N ARG A 46 22.12 22.71 -32.25
CA ARG A 46 23.25 22.15 -33.01
C ARG A 46 24.60 22.40 -32.32
N ASN A 47 24.80 23.60 -31.77
CA ASN A 47 26.04 23.97 -31.09
C ASN A 47 26.14 23.31 -29.71
N VAL A 48 25.01 23.10 -29.03
CA VAL A 48 24.95 22.35 -27.76
C VAL A 48 25.40 20.91 -27.99
N ILE A 49 24.85 20.22 -28.99
CA ILE A 49 25.23 18.84 -29.32
C ILE A 49 26.73 18.76 -29.62
N LYS A 50 27.27 19.68 -30.44
CA LYS A 50 28.69 19.71 -30.78
C LYS A 50 29.61 19.97 -29.60
N THR A 51 29.23 20.88 -28.71
CA THR A 51 30.00 21.16 -27.50
C THR A 51 29.93 19.99 -26.51
N ALA A 52 28.78 19.30 -26.45
CA ALA A 52 28.63 18.10 -25.65
C ALA A 52 29.51 16.96 -26.15
N GLU A 53 29.51 16.71 -27.46
CA GLU A 53 30.42 15.76 -28.13
C GLU A 53 31.89 16.02 -27.77
N GLU A 54 32.35 17.28 -27.88
CA GLU A 54 33.71 17.68 -27.49
C GLU A 54 34.03 17.36 -26.02
N GLY A 55 33.07 17.55 -25.10
CA GLY A 55 33.24 17.23 -23.68
C GLY A 55 33.37 15.73 -23.44
N LEU A 56 32.55 14.96 -24.15
CA LEU A 56 32.51 13.50 -24.10
C LEU A 56 33.80 12.86 -24.64
N LYS A 57 34.55 13.51 -25.56
CA LYS A 57 35.86 13.02 -26.02
C LYS A 57 36.88 12.83 -24.88
N GLY A 58 36.65 13.43 -23.72
CA GLY A 58 37.49 13.24 -22.53
C GLY A 58 37.40 11.86 -21.86
N PHE A 59 36.50 10.98 -22.30
CA PHE A 59 36.20 9.69 -21.65
C PHE A 59 36.25 8.51 -22.65
N PRO A 60 37.41 8.17 -23.23
CA PRO A 60 37.49 7.24 -24.37
C PRO A 60 36.93 5.84 -24.10
N ASP A 61 37.02 5.35 -22.86
CA ASP A 61 36.60 3.99 -22.48
C ASP A 61 35.09 3.86 -22.14
N MET A 62 34.35 4.98 -22.13
CA MET A 62 32.90 4.99 -21.86
C MET A 62 32.11 4.90 -23.18
N LYS A 63 31.07 4.05 -23.20
CA LYS A 63 30.01 4.06 -24.21
C LYS A 63 29.02 5.18 -23.89
N LYS A 64 28.67 5.98 -24.91
CA LYS A 64 27.95 7.24 -24.72
C LYS A 64 26.86 7.39 -25.76
N LEU A 65 25.78 8.04 -25.37
CA LEU A 65 24.67 8.37 -26.25
C LEU A 65 24.22 9.80 -26.00
N ILE A 66 23.94 10.57 -27.05
CA ILE A 66 23.27 11.87 -26.94
C ILE A 66 21.80 11.67 -27.32
N VAL A 67 20.87 12.01 -26.44
CA VAL A 67 19.43 11.89 -26.67
C VAL A 67 18.80 13.28 -26.67
N CYS A 68 18.21 13.70 -27.78
CA CYS A 68 17.42 14.92 -27.84
C CYS A 68 15.92 14.59 -27.98
N ALA A 69 15.14 14.94 -26.96
CA ALA A 69 13.69 14.69 -26.91
C ALA A 69 12.93 16.03 -27.00
N GLY A 70 12.19 16.23 -28.08
CA GLY A 70 11.58 17.52 -28.41
C GLY A 70 10.08 17.59 -28.17
N ASP A 71 9.55 18.78 -27.86
CA ASP A 71 8.12 19.07 -27.96
C ASP A 71 7.65 19.03 -29.44
N PRO A 72 6.39 18.71 -29.76
CA PRO A 72 5.84 18.83 -31.12
C PRO A 72 6.14 20.17 -31.82
N ALA A 73 6.22 21.28 -31.07
CA ALA A 73 6.58 22.59 -31.59
C ALA A 73 8.03 22.67 -32.12
N GLY A 74 8.90 21.74 -31.73
CA GLY A 74 10.33 21.68 -32.06
C GLY A 74 10.65 21.09 -33.41
N ARG A 75 9.65 20.88 -34.27
CA ARG A 75 9.84 20.29 -35.60
C ARG A 75 10.95 20.97 -36.41
N GLU A 76 10.99 22.31 -36.41
CA GLU A 76 12.04 23.04 -37.12
C GLU A 76 13.43 22.86 -36.51
N ALA A 77 13.52 22.75 -35.18
CA ALA A 77 14.78 22.50 -34.48
C ALA A 77 15.29 21.08 -34.77
N LEU A 78 14.39 20.08 -34.82
CA LEU A 78 14.72 18.71 -35.20
C LEU A 78 15.25 18.64 -36.64
N GLU A 79 14.57 19.29 -37.59
CA GLU A 79 15.05 19.35 -38.99
C GLU A 79 16.44 20.00 -39.10
N ALA A 80 16.77 20.97 -38.25
CA ALA A 80 18.06 21.65 -38.25
C ALA A 80 19.23 20.77 -37.74
N ILE A 81 18.95 19.70 -36.99
CA ILE A 81 19.94 18.76 -36.47
C ILE A 81 19.92 17.41 -37.19
N LYS A 82 18.95 17.14 -38.08
CA LYS A 82 18.94 15.95 -38.92
C LYS A 82 20.19 15.89 -39.79
N GLY A 83 20.92 14.77 -39.72
CA GLY A 83 22.17 14.58 -40.45
C GLY A 83 23.36 15.36 -39.88
N ILE A 84 23.29 15.79 -38.60
CA ILE A 84 24.47 16.30 -37.91
C ILE A 84 25.56 15.22 -37.88
N ASP A 85 26.73 15.56 -38.41
CA ASP A 85 27.91 14.70 -38.35
C ASP A 85 28.40 14.66 -36.89
N CYS A 86 28.35 13.52 -36.21
CA CYS A 86 28.74 13.36 -34.81
C CYS A 86 29.38 11.97 -34.62
N GLU A 87 30.55 11.92 -33.97
CA GLU A 87 31.27 10.68 -33.65
C GLU A 87 30.58 9.90 -32.53
N VAL A 88 29.90 10.61 -31.62
CA VAL A 88 29.07 9.99 -30.58
C VAL A 88 27.68 9.70 -31.15
N PRO A 89 27.13 8.48 -30.96
CA PRO A 89 25.77 8.16 -31.37
C PRO A 89 24.75 9.16 -30.84
N CYS A 90 23.79 9.52 -31.68
CA CYS A 90 22.75 10.47 -31.35
C CYS A 90 21.36 9.91 -31.70
N LEU A 91 20.40 10.13 -30.80
CA LEU A 91 18.99 9.80 -30.98
C LEU A 91 18.16 11.08 -30.91
N PHE A 92 17.31 11.33 -31.92
CA PHE A 92 16.53 12.56 -32.03
C PHE A 92 15.06 12.26 -32.33
N PHE A 93 14.15 12.68 -31.46
CA PHE A 93 12.71 12.46 -31.69
C PHE A 93 11.86 13.59 -31.08
N LEU A 94 10.60 13.67 -31.51
CA LEU A 94 9.60 14.54 -30.91
C LEU A 94 8.60 13.70 -30.12
N MET A 95 8.14 14.23 -28.99
CA MET A 95 7.00 13.73 -28.24
C MET A 95 5.69 13.99 -29.01
N GLU A 96 4.61 13.33 -28.61
CA GLU A 96 3.27 13.51 -29.19
C GLU A 96 2.42 14.52 -28.41
N SER A 97 1.40 15.07 -29.07
CA SER A 97 0.44 15.98 -28.42
C SER A 97 -0.29 15.28 -27.26
N GLY A 98 -0.26 15.92 -26.09
CA GLY A 98 -0.85 15.40 -24.85
C GLY A 98 0.16 14.71 -23.94
N ILE A 99 1.33 14.31 -24.44
CA ILE A 99 2.46 13.76 -23.66
C ILE A 99 3.74 14.57 -23.94
N ASN A 100 3.57 15.88 -24.07
CA ASN A 100 4.61 16.82 -24.44
C ASN A 100 4.83 17.88 -23.36
N GLY A 101 5.96 18.57 -23.44
CA GLY A 101 6.42 19.50 -22.42
C GLY A 101 7.78 19.08 -21.88
N ARG A 102 8.45 20.01 -21.19
CA ARG A 102 9.82 19.81 -20.68
C ARG A 102 9.92 18.56 -19.80
N GLY A 103 8.95 18.36 -18.91
CA GLY A 103 8.91 17.21 -18.01
C GLY A 103 8.77 15.88 -18.75
N PHE A 104 7.86 15.79 -19.73
CA PHE A 104 7.75 14.58 -20.55
C PHE A 104 9.02 14.29 -21.36
N SER A 105 9.68 15.30 -21.91
CA SER A 105 10.96 15.12 -22.59
C SER A 105 12.06 14.62 -21.65
N ILE A 106 12.15 15.16 -20.44
CA ILE A 106 13.12 14.71 -19.41
C ILE A 106 12.80 13.28 -18.99
N ARG A 107 11.53 12.95 -18.75
CA ARG A 107 11.11 11.57 -18.45
C ARG A 107 11.48 10.63 -19.59
N ALA A 108 11.23 11.00 -20.84
CA ALA A 108 11.59 10.16 -21.99
C ALA A 108 13.10 9.85 -22.03
N ILE A 109 13.93 10.85 -21.75
CA ILE A 109 15.39 10.68 -21.61
C ILE A 109 15.71 9.72 -20.47
N MET A 110 15.10 9.89 -19.30
CA MET A 110 15.29 9.03 -18.13
C MET A 110 14.85 7.58 -18.39
N GLU A 111 13.73 7.36 -19.08
CA GLU A 111 13.22 6.02 -19.42
C GLU A 111 14.10 5.29 -20.44
N ILE A 112 14.62 6.03 -21.43
CA ILE A 112 15.64 5.50 -22.35
C ILE A 112 16.90 5.13 -21.56
N ALA A 113 17.35 6.00 -20.66
CA ALA A 113 18.52 5.73 -19.82
C ALA A 113 18.30 4.56 -18.85
N LYS A 114 17.09 4.41 -18.27
CA LYS A 114 16.69 3.27 -17.45
C LYS A 114 16.87 1.97 -18.24
N ARG A 115 16.32 1.89 -19.46
CA ARG A 115 16.42 0.70 -20.34
C ARG A 115 17.84 0.39 -20.81
N LEU A 116 18.70 1.41 -20.87
CA LEU A 116 20.10 1.29 -21.26
C LEU A 116 21.05 1.15 -20.04
N GLU A 117 20.50 1.21 -18.83
CA GLU A 117 21.22 1.16 -17.54
C GLU A 117 22.31 2.24 -17.42
N ALA A 118 21.97 3.45 -17.86
CA ALA A 118 22.92 4.55 -18.04
C ALA A 118 22.71 5.68 -17.02
N ASP A 119 23.81 6.31 -16.63
CA ASP A 119 23.78 7.61 -15.95
C ASP A 119 23.26 8.69 -16.91
N VAL A 120 22.58 9.71 -16.37
CA VAL A 120 22.03 10.83 -17.16
C VAL A 120 22.75 12.12 -16.85
N ILE A 121 23.26 12.79 -17.89
CA ILE A 121 23.68 14.18 -17.85
C ILE A 121 22.62 15.01 -18.57
N LEU A 122 21.81 15.74 -17.83
CA LEU A 122 20.76 16.59 -18.39
C LEU A 122 21.31 17.98 -18.70
N LEU A 123 21.10 18.46 -19.93
CA LEU A 123 21.49 19.79 -20.41
C LEU A 123 20.27 20.58 -20.91
N GLU A 124 20.45 21.88 -21.18
CA GLU A 124 19.43 22.69 -21.84
C GLU A 124 19.75 22.95 -23.31
N ALA A 125 18.73 23.01 -24.16
CA ALA A 125 18.88 23.23 -25.60
C ALA A 125 19.26 24.66 -25.99
N ASP A 126 19.07 25.64 -25.09
CA ASP A 126 19.29 27.06 -25.33
C ASP A 126 20.66 27.56 -24.85
N LEU A 127 21.56 26.65 -24.44
CA LEU A 127 22.90 26.99 -23.97
C LEU A 127 23.76 27.65 -25.05
N LYS A 128 24.38 28.79 -24.69
CA LYS A 128 25.27 29.57 -25.56
C LYS A 128 26.71 29.59 -25.08
N ARG A 129 27.62 29.74 -26.04
CA ARG A 129 29.07 29.90 -25.82
C ARG A 129 29.56 31.15 -26.55
N GLU A 130 30.21 32.05 -25.81
CA GLU A 130 30.86 33.24 -26.38
C GLU A 130 32.35 33.24 -25.99
N GLY A 131 33.20 32.77 -26.90
CA GLY A 131 34.63 32.62 -26.65
C GLY A 131 34.93 31.59 -25.53
N LYS A 132 35.41 32.08 -24.38
CA LYS A 132 35.71 31.27 -23.19
C LYS A 132 34.58 31.21 -22.16
N TRP A 133 33.52 32.00 -22.37
CA TRP A 133 32.41 32.18 -21.43
C TRP A 133 31.18 31.35 -21.86
N GLY A 134 30.38 30.91 -20.90
CA GLY A 134 29.18 30.10 -21.14
C GLY A 134 29.47 28.61 -21.30
N PHE A 135 28.61 27.90 -22.04
CA PHE A 135 28.64 26.44 -22.15
C PHE A 135 29.94 25.95 -22.79
N LYS A 136 30.66 25.06 -22.10
CA LYS A 136 31.98 24.57 -22.50
C LYS A 136 32.16 23.08 -22.22
N PRO A 137 33.04 22.38 -22.96
CA PRO A 137 33.26 20.94 -22.82
C PRO A 137 33.62 20.46 -21.40
N SER A 138 34.21 21.33 -20.57
CA SER A 138 34.57 21.00 -19.18
C SER A 138 33.37 20.87 -18.24
N TRP A 139 32.18 21.36 -18.60
CA TRP A 139 30.97 21.20 -17.79
C TRP A 139 30.59 19.72 -17.65
N LEU A 140 30.65 18.96 -18.75
CA LEU A 140 30.35 17.52 -18.76
C LEU A 140 31.33 16.75 -17.87
N LYS A 141 32.61 17.12 -17.89
CA LYS A 141 33.59 16.52 -16.98
C LYS A 141 33.21 16.74 -15.52
N ARG A 142 32.79 17.97 -15.17
CA ARG A 142 32.37 18.31 -13.79
C ARG A 142 31.11 17.56 -13.35
N LEU A 143 30.23 17.19 -14.28
CA LEU A 143 29.01 16.43 -13.98
C LEU A 143 29.27 14.92 -13.90
N ILE A 144 30.10 14.38 -14.78
CA ILE A 144 30.38 12.93 -14.86
C ILE A 144 31.28 12.46 -13.70
N TYR A 145 32.29 13.24 -13.31
CA TYR A 145 33.24 12.78 -12.28
C TYR A 145 32.58 12.47 -10.93
N PRO A 146 31.69 13.33 -10.36
CA PRO A 146 31.01 12.99 -9.13
C PRO A 146 30.13 11.72 -9.24
N LEU A 147 29.48 11.48 -10.38
CA LEU A 147 28.72 10.24 -10.56
C LEU A 147 29.63 9.00 -10.47
N ASN A 148 30.82 9.05 -11.08
CA ASN A 148 31.82 7.98 -10.96
C ASN A 148 32.35 7.79 -9.53
N GLU A 149 32.32 8.82 -8.68
CA GLU A 149 32.67 8.74 -7.26
C GLU A 149 31.50 8.24 -6.38
N GLY A 150 30.37 7.89 -6.99
CA GLY A 150 29.22 7.28 -6.34
C GLY A 150 28.23 8.28 -5.72
N TYR A 151 28.19 9.53 -6.19
CA TYR A 151 27.09 10.46 -5.91
C TYR A 151 25.86 10.11 -6.75
N ASP A 152 24.67 10.24 -6.16
CA ASP A 152 23.41 9.88 -6.81
C ASP A 152 22.85 11.01 -7.67
N MET A 153 23.05 12.25 -7.21
CA MET A 153 22.54 13.47 -7.82
C MET A 153 23.58 14.59 -7.75
N VAL A 154 23.87 15.20 -8.90
CA VAL A 154 24.80 16.32 -9.07
C VAL A 154 24.01 17.54 -9.48
N PHE A 155 23.76 18.43 -8.54
CA PHE A 155 23.16 19.74 -8.78
C PHE A 155 24.17 20.70 -9.39
N THR A 156 23.69 21.58 -10.26
CA THR A 156 24.52 22.65 -10.82
C THR A 156 24.15 23.99 -10.22
N SER A 157 25.16 24.82 -9.99
CA SER A 157 25.00 26.20 -9.53
C SER A 157 25.55 27.17 -10.57
N PHE A 158 24.74 28.18 -10.88
CA PHE A 158 25.11 29.28 -11.77
C PHE A 158 25.25 30.59 -11.01
N ARG A 159 26.23 31.38 -11.43
CA ARG A 159 26.32 32.79 -11.09
C ARG A 159 25.33 33.56 -11.97
N ARG A 160 24.15 33.85 -11.41
CA ARG A 160 23.04 34.51 -12.09
C ARG A 160 23.00 36.01 -11.83
N HIS A 161 22.41 36.76 -12.76
CA HIS A 161 22.03 38.13 -12.45
C HIS A 161 20.87 38.12 -11.45
N TYR A 162 20.87 39.01 -10.47
CA TYR A 162 19.90 39.05 -9.37
C TYR A 162 18.44 39.33 -9.78
N PHE A 163 18.10 39.39 -11.07
CA PHE A 163 16.73 39.47 -11.61
C PHE A 163 16.40 38.33 -12.59
N GLU A 164 17.30 37.36 -12.72
CA GLU A 164 17.19 36.25 -13.65
C GLU A 164 16.23 35.17 -13.14
N ASP A 165 16.50 34.66 -11.93
CA ASP A 165 15.76 33.55 -11.32
C ASP A 165 15.05 33.98 -10.02
N THR A 166 14.08 34.88 -10.17
CA THR A 166 13.27 35.33 -9.02
C THR A 166 12.40 34.20 -8.44
N THR A 167 12.08 33.16 -9.22
CA THR A 167 11.28 32.03 -8.76
C THR A 167 12.09 31.14 -7.82
N GLY A 168 13.33 30.83 -8.20
CA GLY A 168 14.27 30.13 -7.32
C GLY A 168 14.58 30.93 -6.05
N ASP A 169 14.96 32.20 -6.19
CA ASP A 169 15.44 33.02 -5.07
C ASP A 169 14.35 33.41 -4.07
N LEU A 170 13.14 33.75 -4.53
CA LEU A 170 12.09 34.30 -3.66
C LEU A 170 11.09 33.25 -3.18
N PHE A 171 11.08 32.05 -3.76
CA PHE A 171 10.05 31.03 -3.47
C PHE A 171 10.63 29.63 -3.23
N VAL A 172 11.34 29.03 -4.20
CA VAL A 172 11.78 27.63 -4.08
C VAL A 172 12.88 27.44 -3.03
N LYS A 173 13.99 28.20 -3.11
CA LYS A 173 15.11 28.07 -2.16
C LYS A 173 14.67 28.31 -0.72
N PRO A 174 13.89 29.37 -0.40
CA PRO A 174 13.45 29.59 0.98
C PRO A 174 12.56 28.46 1.52
N ILE A 175 11.72 27.84 0.68
CA ILE A 175 10.87 26.71 1.07
C ILE A 175 11.71 25.45 1.32
N LEU A 176 12.68 25.15 0.46
CA LEU A 176 13.58 24.00 0.64
C LEU A 176 14.38 24.11 1.94
N GLU A 177 14.90 25.31 2.27
CA GLU A 177 15.61 25.51 3.53
C GLU A 177 14.68 25.46 4.74
N ALA A 178 13.51 26.11 4.69
CA ALA A 178 12.62 26.22 5.84
C ALA A 178 11.85 24.92 6.16
N LEU A 179 11.37 24.20 5.13
CA LEU A 179 10.52 23.02 5.30
C LEU A 179 11.29 21.72 5.11
N TYR A 180 12.16 21.62 4.10
CA TYR A 180 12.94 20.41 3.85
C TYR A 180 14.31 20.38 4.55
N GLY A 181 14.78 21.51 5.09
CA GLY A 181 16.08 21.57 5.76
C GLY A 181 17.26 21.34 4.82
N CYS A 182 17.15 21.70 3.53
CA CYS A 182 18.22 21.55 2.54
C CYS A 182 18.56 22.88 1.86
N GLN A 183 19.86 23.23 1.87
CA GLN A 183 20.37 24.45 1.22
C GLN A 183 21.04 24.12 -0.12
N LEU A 184 20.40 24.51 -1.21
CA LEU A 184 20.88 24.41 -2.59
C LEU A 184 21.06 25.81 -3.20
N LYS A 185 22.17 26.04 -3.90
CA LYS A 185 22.44 27.37 -4.48
C LYS A 185 21.59 27.67 -5.70
N ASP A 186 21.18 26.68 -6.48
CA ASP A 186 20.40 26.85 -7.71
C ASP A 186 19.53 25.60 -7.99
N PRO A 187 18.41 25.42 -7.25
CA PRO A 187 17.57 24.23 -7.38
C PRO A 187 16.80 24.18 -8.71
N LEU A 188 16.72 25.29 -9.46
CA LEU A 188 16.04 25.37 -10.76
C LEU A 188 17.06 25.60 -11.90
N SER A 189 18.25 25.01 -11.75
CA SER A 189 19.33 25.13 -12.73
C SER A 189 19.01 24.42 -14.05
N GLY A 190 18.15 23.40 -14.02
CA GLY A 190 17.73 22.65 -15.22
C GLY A 190 18.84 21.80 -15.83
N ILE A 191 19.99 21.68 -15.15
CA ILE A 191 21.16 20.91 -15.58
C ILE A 191 21.59 20.06 -14.39
N TYR A 192 21.64 18.74 -14.59
CA TYR A 192 21.90 17.78 -13.53
C TYR A 192 22.78 16.64 -14.03
N GLY A 193 23.55 16.04 -13.12
CA GLY A 193 24.04 14.67 -13.27
C GLY A 193 23.19 13.75 -12.39
N ILE A 194 22.73 12.63 -12.94
CA ILE A 194 21.81 11.72 -12.26
C ILE A 194 22.37 10.31 -12.45
N SER A 195 22.64 9.61 -11.35
CA SER A 195 23.08 8.21 -11.42
C SER A 195 21.96 7.31 -11.95
N HIS A 196 22.32 6.18 -12.55
CA HIS A 196 21.36 5.18 -13.00
C HIS A 196 20.38 4.75 -11.88
N ASP A 197 20.86 4.43 -10.67
CA ASP A 197 19.98 4.06 -9.54
C ASP A 197 18.95 5.16 -9.22
N MET A 198 19.35 6.43 -9.35
CA MET A 198 18.45 7.57 -9.13
C MET A 198 17.48 7.77 -10.30
N VAL A 199 17.90 7.48 -11.54
CA VAL A 199 17.04 7.46 -12.72
C VAL A 199 15.94 6.41 -12.56
N GLU A 200 16.26 5.21 -12.10
CA GLU A 200 15.26 4.17 -11.85
C GLU A 200 14.22 4.61 -10.82
N ALA A 201 14.69 5.16 -9.68
CA ALA A 201 13.81 5.67 -8.63
C ALA A 201 12.90 6.81 -9.14
N TYR A 202 13.43 7.72 -9.97
CA TYR A 202 12.60 8.74 -10.60
C TYR A 202 11.59 8.15 -11.59
N CYS A 203 11.98 7.21 -12.45
CA CYS A 203 11.06 6.60 -13.40
C CYS A 203 9.93 5.84 -12.70
N ALA A 204 10.22 5.16 -11.59
CA ALA A 204 9.24 4.45 -10.78
C ALA A 204 8.15 5.39 -10.24
N GLU A 205 8.50 6.58 -9.75
CA GLU A 205 7.51 7.54 -9.24
C GLU A 205 6.95 8.51 -10.30
N ALA A 206 7.69 8.83 -11.37
CA ALA A 206 7.29 9.83 -12.36
C ALA A 206 5.94 9.48 -13.02
N GLY A 207 5.63 8.18 -13.07
CA GLY A 207 4.36 7.62 -13.50
C GLY A 207 3.13 8.20 -12.79
N HIS A 208 3.31 8.64 -11.54
CA HIS A 208 2.23 8.96 -10.62
C HIS A 208 1.80 10.43 -10.65
N TRP A 209 2.61 11.30 -11.28
CA TRP A 209 2.59 12.74 -11.01
C TRP A 209 2.38 13.62 -12.26
N TYR A 210 1.79 13.10 -13.33
CA TYR A 210 1.62 13.82 -14.62
C TYR A 210 1.11 15.24 -14.49
N GLU A 211 0.18 15.46 -13.56
CA GLU A 211 -0.55 16.71 -13.41
C GLU A 211 0.38 17.92 -13.14
N TYR A 212 1.54 17.69 -12.52
CA TYR A 212 2.50 18.74 -12.22
C TYR A 212 3.94 18.44 -12.66
N THR A 213 4.29 17.20 -12.98
CA THR A 213 5.63 16.86 -13.49
C THR A 213 5.75 16.93 -15.01
N GLY A 214 4.65 16.98 -15.78
CA GLY A 214 4.71 17.01 -17.25
C GLY A 214 5.34 18.27 -17.86
N GLY A 215 5.38 19.37 -17.10
CA GLY A 215 5.88 20.68 -17.53
C GLY A 215 7.15 21.13 -16.79
N TYR A 216 7.13 22.36 -16.25
CA TYR A 216 8.25 22.94 -15.48
C TYR A 216 8.31 22.48 -14.02
N GLY A 217 7.28 21.77 -13.54
CA GLY A 217 7.27 21.21 -12.19
C GLY A 217 8.17 19.97 -12.01
N ILE A 218 8.76 19.44 -13.09
CA ILE A 218 9.72 18.33 -13.03
C ILE A 218 10.97 18.66 -12.19
N ASP A 219 11.50 19.88 -12.33
CA ASP A 219 12.69 20.33 -11.60
C ASP A 219 12.48 20.34 -10.07
N PRO A 220 11.48 21.05 -9.52
CA PRO A 220 11.24 21.01 -8.08
C PRO A 220 10.85 19.62 -7.57
N TRP A 221 10.19 18.79 -8.38
CA TRP A 221 9.87 17.42 -8.00
C TRP A 221 11.13 16.55 -7.86
N MET A 222 12.04 16.57 -8.86
CA MET A 222 13.31 15.85 -8.78
C MET A 222 14.13 16.31 -7.56
N VAL A 223 14.20 17.62 -7.33
CA VAL A 223 14.94 18.19 -6.19
C VAL A 223 14.39 17.70 -4.85
N THR A 224 13.06 17.73 -4.63
CA THR A 224 12.48 17.30 -3.36
C THR A 224 12.69 15.81 -3.13
N ARG A 225 12.45 14.97 -4.14
CA ARG A 225 12.70 13.52 -4.10
C ARG A 225 14.15 13.18 -3.73
N ALA A 226 15.13 13.83 -4.36
CA ALA A 226 16.55 13.66 -4.03
C ALA A 226 16.88 14.00 -2.57
N VAL A 227 16.22 15.01 -2.00
CA VAL A 227 16.43 15.43 -0.62
C VAL A 227 15.80 14.46 0.39
N ILE A 228 14.60 13.93 0.10
CA ILE A 228 13.88 13.05 1.04
C ILE A 228 14.36 11.59 1.01
N TRP A 229 14.85 11.08 -0.13
CA TRP A 229 15.29 9.69 -0.28
C TRP A 229 16.71 9.39 0.24
N ASP A 230 17.25 10.28 1.07
CA ASP A 230 18.59 10.18 1.69
C ASP A 230 19.72 9.82 0.71
N LYS A 231 19.68 10.42 -0.48
CA LYS A 231 20.65 10.21 -1.56
C LYS A 231 21.93 11.02 -1.34
N LYS A 232 23.04 10.58 -1.92
CA LYS A 232 24.32 11.30 -1.90
C LYS A 232 24.29 12.46 -2.90
N LEU A 233 24.25 13.68 -2.36
CA LEU A 233 24.10 14.90 -3.16
C LEU A 233 25.44 15.60 -3.34
N CYS A 234 25.74 16.00 -4.57
CA CYS A 234 26.87 16.88 -4.90
C CYS A 234 26.37 18.16 -5.57
N GLU A 235 27.06 19.27 -5.38
CA GLU A 235 26.85 20.53 -6.10
C GLU A 235 28.12 20.94 -6.85
N VAL A 236 27.97 21.32 -8.12
CA VAL A 236 29.06 21.83 -8.98
C VAL A 236 28.77 23.22 -9.49
N SER A 237 29.77 24.10 -9.49
CA SER A 237 29.67 25.42 -10.09
C SER A 237 30.03 25.36 -11.58
N LEU A 238 29.18 25.91 -12.44
CA LEU A 238 29.39 25.91 -13.90
C LEU A 238 29.66 27.32 -14.48
N GLY A 239 29.68 28.37 -13.67
CA GLY A 239 29.85 29.75 -14.13
C GLY A 239 28.51 30.42 -14.41
N ALA A 240 28.33 31.09 -15.54
CA ALA A 240 27.13 31.85 -15.85
C ALA A 240 26.51 31.40 -17.18
N LYS A 241 25.18 31.44 -17.25
CA LYS A 241 24.45 31.24 -18.50
C LYS A 241 24.48 32.53 -19.32
N LEU A 242 24.74 32.41 -20.63
CA LEU A 242 24.76 33.52 -21.58
C LEU A 242 23.46 33.62 -22.41
N THR A 243 22.40 32.98 -21.93
CA THR A 243 21.12 32.95 -22.62
C THR A 243 20.19 34.00 -22.01
N PRO A 244 19.62 34.92 -22.81
CA PRO A 244 18.73 35.94 -22.28
C PRO A 244 17.45 35.31 -21.74
N PRO A 245 16.99 35.66 -20.53
CA PRO A 245 15.79 35.07 -19.95
C PRO A 245 14.53 35.49 -20.72
N SER A 246 13.60 34.54 -20.89
CA SER A 246 12.30 34.80 -21.52
C SER A 246 11.38 35.57 -20.57
N THR A 247 11.24 36.88 -20.79
CA THR A 247 10.39 37.74 -19.94
C THR A 247 8.90 37.40 -20.01
N GLY A 248 8.42 36.87 -21.14
CA GLY A 248 7.00 36.58 -21.37
C GLY A 248 6.47 35.27 -20.75
N LYS A 249 7.36 34.36 -20.32
CA LYS A 249 6.97 33.04 -19.76
C LYS A 249 7.01 32.98 -18.23
N ARG A 250 7.47 34.03 -17.54
CA ARG A 250 7.77 34.01 -16.09
C ARG A 250 6.58 33.61 -15.22
N ALA A 251 5.43 34.27 -15.39
CA ALA A 251 4.24 34.00 -14.57
C ALA A 251 3.73 32.56 -14.76
N TYR A 252 3.76 32.06 -16.00
CA TYR A 252 3.40 30.68 -16.32
C TYR A 252 4.34 29.67 -15.67
N VAL A 253 5.65 29.86 -15.79
CA VAL A 253 6.65 28.98 -15.14
C VAL A 253 6.50 29.01 -13.62
N PHE A 254 6.30 30.20 -13.03
CA PHE A 254 6.06 30.31 -11.58
C PHE A 254 4.82 29.52 -11.15
N LYS A 255 3.70 29.64 -11.86
CA LYS A 255 2.47 28.92 -11.55
C LYS A 255 2.69 27.40 -11.54
N GLU A 256 3.38 26.87 -12.55
CA GLU A 256 3.68 25.44 -12.66
C GLU A 256 4.63 24.96 -11.54
N VAL A 257 5.66 25.76 -11.21
CA VAL A 257 6.58 25.46 -10.11
C VAL A 257 5.87 25.54 -8.74
N ALA A 258 4.98 26.53 -8.56
CA ALA A 258 4.19 26.68 -7.33
C ALA A 258 3.25 25.49 -7.12
N ARG A 259 2.57 25.04 -8.18
CA ARG A 259 1.77 23.81 -8.15
C ARG A 259 2.61 22.62 -7.69
N ALA A 260 3.74 22.39 -8.34
CA ALA A 260 4.59 21.24 -8.04
C ALA A 260 5.13 21.27 -6.60
N ILE A 261 5.57 22.44 -6.11
CA ILE A 261 6.02 22.59 -4.71
C ILE A 261 4.89 22.37 -3.72
N PHE A 262 3.67 22.87 -4.00
CA PHE A 262 2.53 22.68 -3.11
C PHE A 262 2.09 21.22 -3.04
N GLU A 263 2.06 20.51 -4.17
CA GLU A 263 1.78 19.07 -4.17
C GLU A 263 2.89 18.29 -3.44
N CYS A 264 4.18 18.56 -3.74
CA CYS A 264 5.29 17.92 -3.01
C CYS A 264 5.20 18.15 -1.50
N LEU A 265 4.89 19.37 -1.04
CA LEU A 265 4.74 19.67 0.38
C LEU A 265 3.53 18.96 1.00
N LYS A 266 2.43 18.80 0.26
CA LYS A 266 1.26 18.07 0.74
C LYS A 266 1.59 16.59 0.93
N ASP A 267 2.30 15.98 -0.02
CA ASP A 267 2.65 14.57 0.02
C ASP A 267 3.76 14.29 1.04
N ASP A 268 4.73 15.20 1.18
CA ASP A 268 5.87 15.06 2.09
C ASP A 268 5.59 15.57 3.51
N GLN A 269 4.32 15.75 3.90
CA GLN A 269 3.96 16.32 5.21
C GLN A 269 4.56 15.55 6.39
N ASP A 270 4.66 14.23 6.31
CA ASP A 270 5.28 13.44 7.37
C ASP A 270 6.76 13.77 7.55
N TYR A 271 7.45 14.17 6.49
CA TYR A 271 8.86 14.55 6.54
C TYR A 271 9.04 15.90 7.23
N TRP A 272 8.39 16.96 6.73
CA TRP A 272 8.63 18.30 7.25
C TRP A 272 7.89 18.61 8.56
N LEU A 273 6.85 17.85 8.93
CA LEU A 273 6.23 17.90 10.26
C LEU A 273 7.13 17.27 11.35
N LYS A 274 7.90 16.23 11.00
CA LYS A 274 8.85 15.56 11.92
C LYS A 274 10.25 16.20 11.93
N SER A 275 10.53 17.08 10.96
CA SER A 275 11.87 17.59 10.70
C SER A 275 12.51 18.27 11.90
N HIS A 276 13.74 17.85 12.20
CA HIS A 276 14.63 18.45 13.19
C HIS A 276 15.41 19.60 12.53
N MET A 277 15.84 20.62 13.28
CA MET A 277 16.50 21.85 12.77
C MET A 277 17.90 21.66 12.15
N ILE A 278 18.18 20.53 11.50
CA ILE A 278 19.47 20.25 10.85
C ILE A 278 19.39 20.68 9.39
N LEU A 279 20.18 21.69 9.02
CA LEU A 279 20.33 22.16 7.64
C LEU A 279 21.38 21.30 6.91
N LYS A 280 20.94 20.47 5.96
CA LYS A 280 21.81 19.70 5.06
C LYS A 280 22.37 20.59 3.94
N ARG A 281 23.63 20.37 3.57
CA ARG A 281 24.30 20.99 2.43
C ARG A 281 24.97 19.89 1.59
N PRO A 282 24.80 19.86 0.26
CA PRO A 282 25.52 18.93 -0.61
C PRO A 282 27.03 19.14 -0.54
N ASP A 283 27.79 18.09 -0.85
CA ASP A 283 29.23 18.20 -1.04
C ASP A 283 29.54 19.04 -2.28
N ILE A 284 30.56 19.90 -2.21
CA ILE A 284 30.92 20.77 -3.33
C ILE A 284 32.08 20.17 -4.11
N TYR A 285 31.90 19.96 -5.41
CA TYR A 285 32.97 19.47 -6.28
C TYR A 285 33.50 20.56 -7.23
N GLY A 286 34.81 20.79 -7.13
CA GLY A 286 35.54 21.77 -7.96
C GLY A 286 35.53 23.21 -7.43
N LEU A 287 36.25 24.09 -8.13
CA LEU A 287 36.31 25.52 -7.82
C LEU A 287 35.23 26.31 -8.57
N GLU A 288 34.73 27.37 -7.93
CA GLU A 288 33.76 28.31 -8.49
C GLU A 288 34.31 29.02 -9.74
N ASP A 289 33.52 29.01 -10.81
CA ASP A 289 33.86 29.66 -12.06
C ASP A 289 33.42 31.14 -12.05
N ARG A 290 34.22 32.06 -12.58
CA ARG A 290 34.04 33.52 -12.42
C ARG A 290 33.38 34.21 -13.62
N ASP A 291 32.56 33.47 -14.35
CA ASP A 291 31.78 33.99 -15.47
C ASP A 291 30.84 35.11 -15.01
N ARG A 292 30.77 36.21 -15.77
CA ARG A 292 29.84 37.30 -15.51
C ARG A 292 28.51 37.02 -16.22
N PRO A 293 27.36 37.06 -15.52
CA PRO A 293 26.06 36.87 -16.15
C PRO A 293 25.69 38.03 -17.07
N MET A 294 24.75 37.80 -17.98
CA MET A 294 24.17 38.87 -18.81
C MET A 294 23.40 39.87 -17.93
N GLU A 295 23.46 41.15 -18.30
CA GLU A 295 22.68 42.19 -17.63
C GLU A 295 21.18 42.06 -17.95
N ILE A 296 20.34 42.16 -16.92
CA ILE A 296 18.88 42.06 -17.05
C ILE A 296 18.23 43.35 -16.56
N SER A 297 17.41 43.96 -17.42
CA SER A 297 16.60 45.12 -17.07
C SER A 297 15.13 44.74 -16.86
N CYS A 298 14.61 44.97 -15.66
CA CYS A 298 13.19 44.78 -15.32
C CYS A 298 12.54 46.13 -15.02
N ARG A 299 11.39 46.46 -15.61
CA ARG A 299 10.67 47.72 -15.34
C ARG A 299 9.73 47.56 -14.15
N LEU A 300 10.05 48.23 -13.04
CA LEU A 300 9.24 48.21 -11.81
C LEU A 300 7.75 48.50 -12.07
N THR A 301 7.45 49.44 -12.98
CA THR A 301 6.08 49.84 -13.32
C THR A 301 5.22 48.68 -13.83
N ASP A 302 5.82 47.77 -14.60
CA ASP A 302 5.11 46.69 -15.26
C ASP A 302 4.62 45.68 -14.21
N PHE A 303 5.47 45.35 -13.24
CA PHE A 303 5.16 44.46 -12.11
C PHE A 303 4.13 45.07 -11.14
N VAL A 304 4.25 46.36 -10.82
CA VAL A 304 3.25 47.05 -9.96
C VAL A 304 1.88 47.07 -10.64
N GLN A 305 1.82 47.37 -11.94
CA GLN A 305 0.55 47.36 -12.69
C GLN A 305 -0.04 45.96 -12.81
N ALA A 306 0.78 44.93 -13.05
CA ALA A 306 0.34 43.54 -13.07
C ALA A 306 -0.25 43.11 -11.72
N PHE A 307 0.42 43.43 -10.61
CA PHE A 307 -0.09 43.18 -9.26
C PHE A 307 -1.41 43.91 -8.99
N GLN A 308 -1.49 45.21 -9.28
CA GLN A 308 -2.69 46.01 -9.00
C GLN A 308 -3.90 45.55 -9.83
N SER A 309 -3.74 45.41 -11.15
CA SER A 309 -4.82 44.94 -12.02
C SER A 309 -5.23 43.50 -11.70
N GLY A 310 -4.27 42.63 -11.40
CA GLY A 310 -4.53 41.26 -10.97
C GLY A 310 -5.25 41.18 -9.62
N TYR A 311 -4.90 42.04 -8.66
CA TYR A 311 -5.54 42.05 -7.34
C TYR A 311 -7.04 42.35 -7.47
N GLU A 312 -7.40 43.34 -8.29
CA GLU A 312 -8.80 43.67 -8.56
C GLU A 312 -9.53 42.50 -9.25
N ARG A 313 -8.89 41.87 -10.24
CA ARG A 313 -9.46 40.74 -10.99
C ARG A 313 -9.81 39.56 -10.08
N TYR A 314 -8.97 39.25 -9.09
CA TYR A 314 -9.15 38.10 -8.20
C TYR A 314 -9.69 38.48 -6.81
N ARG A 315 -10.22 39.71 -6.61
CA ARG A 315 -10.71 40.21 -5.31
C ARG A 315 -11.69 39.25 -4.61
N VAL A 316 -12.66 38.73 -5.35
CA VAL A 316 -13.68 37.80 -4.81
C VAL A 316 -13.04 36.53 -4.24
N ILE A 317 -11.92 36.08 -4.83
CA ILE A 317 -11.18 34.91 -4.33
C ILE A 317 -10.48 35.27 -3.04
N TYR A 318 -9.75 36.40 -3.00
CA TYR A 318 -9.07 36.86 -1.79
C TYR A 318 -10.04 37.05 -0.62
N GLU A 319 -11.24 37.58 -0.87
CA GLU A 319 -12.31 37.69 0.14
C GLU A 319 -12.76 36.35 0.71
N LYS A 320 -12.73 35.30 -0.10
CA LYS A 320 -13.08 33.96 0.35
C LYS A 320 -11.92 33.32 1.12
N ILE A 321 -10.67 33.51 0.71
CA ILE A 321 -9.55 32.66 1.15
C ILE A 321 -8.61 33.31 2.18
N LEU A 322 -8.59 34.65 2.29
CA LEU A 322 -7.65 35.35 3.16
C LEU A 322 -8.30 35.76 4.50
N PRO A 323 -7.60 35.63 5.62
CA PRO A 323 -7.99 36.25 6.88
C PRO A 323 -8.01 37.78 6.77
N GLU A 324 -8.92 38.43 7.50
CA GLU A 324 -9.12 39.89 7.46
C GLU A 324 -7.85 40.70 7.74
N GLY A 325 -6.99 40.22 8.65
CA GLY A 325 -5.72 40.86 8.97
C GLY A 325 -4.71 40.83 7.82
N LEU A 326 -4.62 39.71 7.09
CA LEU A 326 -3.71 39.55 5.97
C LEU A 326 -4.22 40.33 4.74
N LYS A 327 -5.53 40.28 4.50
CA LYS A 327 -6.20 41.04 3.45
C LYS A 327 -5.89 42.54 3.56
N ARG A 328 -6.02 43.11 4.76
CA ARG A 328 -5.72 44.54 5.00
C ARG A 328 -4.28 44.92 4.66
N GLN A 329 -3.31 44.09 5.04
CA GLN A 329 -1.89 44.32 4.71
C GLN A 329 -1.67 44.32 3.18
N ILE A 330 -2.33 43.42 2.45
CA ILE A 330 -2.25 43.38 0.97
C ILE A 330 -2.92 44.60 0.35
N GLU A 331 -4.07 45.05 0.86
CA GLU A 331 -4.78 46.23 0.37
C GLU A 331 -3.98 47.53 0.59
N GLU A 332 -3.23 47.61 1.69
CA GLU A 332 -2.28 48.69 1.94
C GLU A 332 -1.21 48.74 0.86
N VAL A 333 -0.61 47.60 0.49
CA VAL A 333 0.40 47.50 -0.58
C VAL A 333 -0.20 47.79 -1.96
N TYR A 334 -1.37 47.23 -2.26
CA TYR A 334 -2.15 47.46 -3.48
C TYR A 334 -2.36 48.95 -3.74
N SER A 335 -2.66 49.73 -2.70
CA SER A 335 -2.96 51.15 -2.79
C SER A 335 -1.73 52.05 -2.98
N LEU A 336 -0.50 51.51 -2.91
CA LEU A 336 0.72 52.30 -3.01
C LEU A 336 1.05 52.65 -4.47
N PRO A 337 1.41 53.91 -4.77
CA PRO A 337 1.97 54.27 -6.07
C PRO A 337 3.38 53.68 -6.24
N TYR A 338 3.80 53.44 -7.49
CA TYR A 338 5.10 52.81 -7.84
C TYR A 338 6.32 53.43 -7.11
N LYS A 339 6.28 54.73 -6.80
CA LYS A 339 7.37 55.43 -6.11
C LYS A 339 7.59 54.93 -4.68
N ASN A 340 6.50 54.61 -3.99
CA ASN A 340 6.47 54.19 -2.58
C ASN A 340 6.13 52.72 -2.42
N PHE A 341 6.00 51.97 -3.53
CA PHE A 341 5.65 50.55 -3.51
C PHE A 341 6.66 49.77 -2.67
N ARG A 342 6.14 48.98 -1.71
CA ARG A 342 6.93 48.12 -0.83
C ARG A 342 6.17 46.82 -0.61
N PHE A 343 6.86 45.71 -0.79
CA PHE A 343 6.34 44.36 -0.54
C PHE A 343 7.47 43.59 0.14
N ASN A 344 7.37 43.43 1.46
CA ASN A 344 8.43 42.89 2.30
C ASN A 344 8.34 41.36 2.44
N GLU A 345 9.39 40.80 3.05
CA GLU A 345 9.60 39.39 3.28
C GLU A 345 8.54 38.79 4.22
N ASP A 346 8.15 39.54 5.26
CA ASP A 346 7.13 39.15 6.25
C ASP A 346 5.75 38.93 5.64
N LEU A 347 5.31 39.85 4.77
CA LEU A 347 4.04 39.71 4.08
C LEU A 347 4.08 38.53 3.10
N TRP A 348 5.20 38.34 2.40
CA TRP A 348 5.36 37.25 1.45
C TRP A 348 5.35 35.87 2.13
N ALA A 349 6.03 35.72 3.27
CA ALA A 349 6.01 34.46 4.04
C ALA A 349 4.60 34.11 4.53
N GLN A 350 3.85 35.09 5.05
CA GLN A 350 2.44 34.90 5.43
C GLN A 350 1.58 34.44 4.25
N ILE A 351 1.79 35.05 3.07
CA ILE A 351 1.06 34.68 1.85
C ILE A 351 1.42 33.25 1.42
N ILE A 352 2.69 32.86 1.40
CA ILE A 352 3.10 31.49 1.05
C ILE A 352 2.38 30.47 1.92
N TYR A 353 2.46 30.61 3.25
CA TYR A 353 1.83 29.67 4.18
C TYR A 353 0.31 29.68 4.09
N GLN A 354 -0.32 30.86 3.96
CA GLN A 354 -1.77 30.94 3.82
C GLN A 354 -2.25 30.27 2.52
N PHE A 355 -1.59 30.53 1.39
CA PHE A 355 -1.97 29.95 0.11
C PHE A 355 -1.74 28.44 0.09
N LEU A 356 -0.66 27.94 0.69
CA LEU A 356 -0.44 26.51 0.85
C LEU A 356 -1.56 25.84 1.67
N GLN A 357 -1.97 26.43 2.81
CA GLN A 357 -3.08 25.87 3.59
C GLN A 357 -4.41 25.89 2.84
N VAL A 358 -4.71 26.98 2.13
CA VAL A 358 -5.94 27.10 1.34
C VAL A 358 -5.95 26.07 0.22
N TYR A 359 -4.82 25.93 -0.47
CA TYR A 359 -4.64 24.96 -1.55
C TYR A 359 -4.91 23.52 -1.10
N CYS A 360 -4.49 23.16 0.12
CA CYS A 360 -4.64 21.80 0.65
C CYS A 360 -5.98 21.50 1.33
N PHE A 361 -6.57 22.47 2.05
CA PHE A 361 -7.72 22.20 2.93
C PHE A 361 -9.04 22.83 2.47
N LYS A 362 -9.04 23.74 1.50
CA LYS A 362 -10.24 24.49 1.14
C LYS A 362 -10.87 23.98 -0.16
N SER A 363 -11.93 23.18 -0.03
CA SER A 363 -12.59 22.50 -1.15
C SER A 363 -13.55 23.35 -1.99
N ASN A 364 -13.93 24.55 -1.53
CA ASN A 364 -14.95 25.37 -2.17
C ASN A 364 -14.42 26.38 -3.22
N VAL A 365 -13.12 26.36 -3.52
CA VAL A 365 -12.49 27.16 -4.58
C VAL A 365 -11.60 26.24 -5.41
N PRO A 366 -11.69 26.23 -6.75
CA PRO A 366 -10.81 25.44 -7.59
C PRO A 366 -9.33 25.76 -7.38
N GLN A 367 -8.48 24.73 -7.36
CA GLN A 367 -7.02 24.88 -7.16
C GLN A 367 -6.37 25.78 -8.23
N GLU A 368 -6.83 25.70 -9.48
CA GLU A 368 -6.36 26.59 -10.56
C GLU A 368 -6.53 28.07 -10.23
N ASP A 369 -7.69 28.43 -9.68
CA ASP A 369 -8.00 29.81 -9.36
C ASP A 369 -7.17 30.31 -8.17
N ILE A 370 -6.85 29.41 -7.22
CA ILE A 370 -5.95 29.69 -6.09
C ILE A 370 -4.53 29.96 -6.62
N LEU A 371 -4.02 29.14 -7.54
CA LEU A 371 -2.69 29.30 -8.13
C LEU A 371 -2.58 30.56 -9.01
N ASP A 372 -3.62 30.88 -9.75
CA ASP A 372 -3.70 32.14 -10.51
C ASP A 372 -3.63 33.36 -9.57
N ALA A 373 -4.42 33.34 -8.50
CA ALA A 373 -4.41 34.40 -7.48
C ALA A 373 -3.04 34.49 -6.77
N PHE A 374 -2.40 33.35 -6.48
CA PHE A 374 -1.06 33.31 -5.90
C PHE A 374 0.01 33.90 -6.82
N THR A 375 -0.11 33.65 -8.13
CA THR A 375 0.80 34.20 -9.15
C THR A 375 0.76 35.73 -9.17
N ILE A 376 -0.41 36.34 -8.94
CA ILE A 376 -0.52 37.81 -8.81
C ILE A 376 0.25 38.31 -7.58
N MET A 377 0.16 37.63 -6.43
CA MET A 377 0.92 38.01 -5.24
C MET A 377 2.43 37.96 -5.50
N TYR A 378 2.89 36.97 -6.28
CA TYR A 378 4.28 36.86 -6.70
C TYR A 378 4.75 38.03 -7.58
N GLU A 379 3.92 38.51 -8.52
CA GLU A 379 4.22 39.72 -9.30
C GLU A 379 4.43 40.94 -8.37
N GLY A 380 3.61 41.05 -7.33
CA GLY A 380 3.78 42.06 -6.27
C GLY A 380 5.10 41.91 -5.50
N ARG A 381 5.47 40.67 -5.13
CA ARG A 381 6.74 40.39 -4.46
C ARG A 381 7.94 40.74 -5.33
N ILE A 382 7.91 40.42 -6.63
CA ILE A 382 8.96 40.82 -7.58
C ILE A 382 9.08 42.34 -7.64
N ALA A 383 7.97 43.09 -7.71
CA ALA A 383 8.01 44.55 -7.68
C ALA A 383 8.70 45.09 -6.41
N GLY A 384 8.37 44.52 -5.25
CA GLY A 384 9.04 44.85 -3.98
C GLY A 384 10.55 44.57 -4.02
N TYR A 385 10.93 43.40 -4.54
CA TYR A 385 12.33 42.99 -4.65
C TYR A 385 13.14 43.88 -5.62
N ILE A 386 12.58 44.20 -6.80
CA ILE A 386 13.20 45.15 -7.74
C ILE A 386 13.44 46.50 -7.07
N LYS A 387 12.48 46.98 -6.27
CA LYS A 387 12.60 48.24 -5.54
C LYS A 387 13.73 48.20 -4.49
N GLN A 388 13.84 47.10 -3.73
CA GLN A 388 14.90 46.89 -2.73
C GLN A 388 16.29 46.89 -3.37
N VAL A 389 16.47 46.12 -4.45
CA VAL A 389 17.75 46.04 -5.16
C VAL A 389 18.14 47.37 -5.78
N ARG A 390 17.20 48.07 -6.44
CA ARG A 390 17.46 49.40 -7.02
C ARG A 390 17.80 50.44 -5.95
N GLY A 391 17.11 50.43 -4.83
CA GLY A 391 17.40 51.35 -3.71
C GLY A 391 18.82 51.17 -3.17
N PHE A 392 19.32 49.93 -3.09
CA PHE A 392 20.71 49.68 -2.72
C PHE A 392 21.69 50.15 -3.80
N ARG A 393 21.40 49.91 -5.09
CA ARG A 393 22.24 50.41 -6.18
C ARG A 393 22.32 51.93 -6.21
N ASP A 394 21.20 52.62 -5.98
CA ASP A 394 21.16 54.09 -5.91
C ASP A 394 22.09 54.64 -4.82
N TYR A 395 22.26 53.92 -3.70
CA TYR A 395 23.22 54.26 -2.64
C TYR A 395 24.69 54.08 -3.07
N LEU A 396 24.97 53.15 -3.98
CA LEU A 396 26.33 52.87 -4.46
C LEU A 396 26.81 53.81 -5.58
N ILE A 397 25.90 54.53 -6.25
CA ILE A 397 26.20 55.36 -7.45
C ILE A 397 27.32 56.39 -7.18
N ASP A 398 27.39 56.96 -5.97
CA ASP A 398 28.35 58.01 -5.62
C ASP A 398 29.72 57.47 -5.13
N ILE A 399 29.88 56.15 -5.02
CA ILE A 399 31.11 55.50 -4.51
C ILE A 399 32.01 55.09 -5.68
N LYS A 400 33.21 55.68 -5.79
CA LYS A 400 34.16 55.39 -6.87
C LYS A 400 35.05 54.16 -6.55
N GLY A 401 35.35 53.37 -7.57
CA GLY A 401 36.33 52.26 -7.50
C GLY A 401 35.79 50.92 -7.01
N ILE A 402 34.47 50.75 -6.90
CA ILE A 402 33.81 49.51 -6.50
C ILE A 402 33.21 48.77 -7.70
N ASP A 403 33.18 47.44 -7.63
CA ASP A 403 32.38 46.61 -8.55
C ASP A 403 30.93 46.58 -8.01
N MET A 404 30.09 47.49 -8.53
CA MET A 404 28.72 47.64 -8.08
C MET A 404 27.89 46.36 -8.25
N ASP A 405 28.16 45.58 -9.29
CA ASP A 405 27.39 44.36 -9.58
C ASP A 405 27.78 43.22 -8.64
N GLU A 406 29.06 43.06 -8.33
CA GLU A 406 29.53 42.11 -7.31
C GLU A 406 28.97 42.43 -5.92
N LEU A 407 28.96 43.72 -5.53
CA LEU A 407 28.39 44.14 -4.23
C LEU A 407 26.87 43.96 -4.20
N THR A 408 26.18 44.26 -5.31
CA THR A 408 24.72 44.04 -5.42
C THR A 408 24.40 42.56 -5.30
N TYR A 409 25.14 41.70 -6.01
CA TYR A 409 24.98 40.24 -5.96
C TYR A 409 25.22 39.68 -4.55
N LYS A 410 26.22 40.17 -3.82
CA LYS A 410 26.40 39.79 -2.41
C LYS A 410 25.25 40.28 -1.53
N LYS A 411 24.78 41.52 -1.76
CA LYS A 411 23.67 42.11 -0.99
C LYS A 411 22.36 41.35 -1.19
N THR A 412 22.11 40.79 -2.37
CA THR A 412 20.90 40.01 -2.62
C THR A 412 20.88 38.71 -1.81
N GLY A 413 22.04 38.19 -1.42
CA GLY A 413 22.16 37.10 -0.43
C GLY A 413 21.58 37.46 0.94
N ASP A 414 21.67 38.73 1.37
CA ASP A 414 21.05 39.17 2.63
C ASP A 414 19.52 39.18 2.53
N TYR A 415 18.96 39.61 1.39
CA TYR A 415 17.50 39.61 1.18
C TYR A 415 16.95 38.18 1.16
N TYR A 416 17.72 37.26 0.56
CA TYR A 416 17.43 35.84 0.61
C TYR A 416 17.45 35.29 2.05
N ALA A 417 18.53 35.53 2.79
CA ALA A 417 18.65 35.06 4.18
C ALA A 417 17.50 35.59 5.05
N CYS A 418 17.15 36.87 4.90
CA CYS A 418 16.00 37.47 5.58
C CYS A 418 14.69 36.72 5.24
N GLN A 419 14.46 36.37 3.97
CA GLN A 419 13.27 35.63 3.56
C GLN A 419 13.18 34.23 4.20
N VAL A 420 14.32 33.53 4.32
CA VAL A 420 14.42 32.22 4.99
C VAL A 420 14.14 32.36 6.48
N GLU A 421 14.77 33.33 7.15
CA GLU A 421 14.59 33.61 8.58
C GLU A 421 13.12 33.89 8.90
N THR A 422 12.44 34.70 8.10
CA THR A 422 11.00 34.98 8.26
C THR A 422 10.18 33.69 8.17
N LEU A 423 10.37 32.85 7.14
CA LEU A 423 9.64 31.59 7.00
C LEU A 423 9.89 30.66 8.20
N LEU A 424 11.15 30.49 8.59
CA LEU A 424 11.52 29.69 9.76
C LEU A 424 10.84 30.19 11.05
N SER A 425 10.81 31.51 11.26
CA SER A 425 10.17 32.10 12.44
C SER A 425 8.66 31.85 12.51
N MET A 426 8.00 31.67 11.36
CA MET A 426 6.56 31.43 11.25
C MET A 426 6.21 29.93 11.19
N LYS A 427 7.20 29.04 10.98
CA LYS A 427 7.01 27.59 10.78
C LYS A 427 6.23 26.95 11.91
N GLU A 428 6.54 27.23 13.17
CA GLU A 428 5.88 26.61 14.34
C GLU A 428 4.37 26.91 14.36
N SER A 429 3.99 28.18 14.13
CA SER A 429 2.58 28.58 14.05
C SER A 429 1.88 27.98 12.83
N PHE A 430 2.58 27.87 11.69
CA PHE A 430 2.06 27.22 10.50
C PHE A 430 1.82 25.72 10.73
N VAL A 431 2.78 25.00 11.33
CA VAL A 431 2.66 23.57 11.68
C VAL A 431 1.47 23.33 12.61
N LYS A 432 1.31 24.17 13.65
CA LYS A 432 0.17 24.06 14.57
C LYS A 432 -1.16 24.18 13.84
N THR A 433 -1.32 25.23 13.02
CA THR A 433 -2.55 25.46 12.27
C THR A 433 -2.79 24.42 11.16
N TRP A 434 -1.72 23.84 10.59
CA TRP A 434 -1.80 22.71 9.68
C TRP A 434 -2.35 21.45 10.35
N ILE A 435 -1.86 21.13 11.56
CA ILE A 435 -2.35 19.99 12.35
C ILE A 435 -3.82 20.19 12.70
N GLU A 436 -4.20 21.38 13.19
CA GLU A 436 -5.60 21.72 13.52
C GLU A 436 -6.53 21.53 12.31
N LYS A 437 -6.19 22.09 11.15
CA LYS A 437 -6.97 21.92 9.92
C LYS A 437 -7.04 20.48 9.43
N THR A 438 -5.93 19.74 9.53
CA THR A 438 -5.90 18.31 9.21
C THR A 438 -6.91 17.55 10.08
N MET A 439 -6.99 17.84 11.38
CA MET A 439 -7.94 17.21 12.30
C MET A 439 -9.40 17.59 12.04
N GLU A 440 -9.67 18.75 11.45
CA GLU A 440 -11.01 19.19 11.03
C GLU A 440 -11.51 18.42 9.80
N VAL A 441 -10.62 18.10 8.85
CA VAL A 441 -10.99 17.41 7.60
C VAL A 441 -10.86 15.90 7.67
N GLN A 442 -10.07 15.36 8.60
CA GLN A 442 -9.91 13.92 8.75
C GLN A 442 -11.18 13.26 9.29
N PRO A 443 -11.56 12.07 8.76
CA PRO A 443 -12.68 11.32 9.30
C PRO A 443 -12.42 10.94 10.76
N VAL A 444 -13.49 10.85 11.55
CA VAL A 444 -13.45 10.52 12.99
C VAL A 444 -12.72 9.19 13.22
N ILE A 445 -12.92 8.23 12.30
CA ILE A 445 -12.27 6.91 12.25
C ILE A 445 -11.97 6.65 10.78
N THR A 446 -10.75 6.23 10.43
CA THR A 446 -10.45 5.78 9.06
C THR A 446 -11.24 4.50 8.78
N PRO A 447 -12.16 4.49 7.81
CA PRO A 447 -12.91 3.28 7.50
C PRO A 447 -11.97 2.23 6.88
N LEU A 448 -11.93 1.05 7.50
CA LEU A 448 -11.13 -0.08 7.04
C LEU A 448 -12.03 -1.24 6.60
N ASP A 449 -11.59 -1.96 5.57
CA ASP A 449 -12.13 -3.26 5.20
C ASP A 449 -11.34 -4.36 5.93
N TYR A 450 -12.08 -5.32 6.51
CA TYR A 450 -11.53 -6.60 6.97
C TYR A 450 -11.85 -7.62 5.88
N LEU A 451 -10.81 -8.08 5.19
CA LEU A 451 -10.93 -9.01 4.08
C LEU A 451 -10.29 -10.33 4.49
N GLU A 452 -11.02 -11.44 4.40
CA GLU A 452 -10.52 -12.75 4.81
C GLU A 452 -10.73 -13.73 3.66
N PHE A 453 -9.64 -14.28 3.13
CA PHE A 453 -9.70 -15.36 2.14
C PHE A 453 -9.31 -16.70 2.79
N VAL A 454 -8.16 -16.71 3.48
CA VAL A 454 -7.75 -17.82 4.33
C VAL A 454 -8.31 -17.59 5.75
N PRO A 455 -9.06 -18.55 6.32
CA PRO A 455 -9.65 -18.39 7.66
C PRO A 455 -8.62 -18.00 8.71
N GLY A 456 -8.91 -16.90 9.42
CA GLY A 456 -8.04 -16.40 10.48
C GLY A 456 -6.79 -15.63 10.02
N VAL A 457 -6.68 -15.33 8.72
CA VAL A 457 -5.59 -14.53 8.15
C VAL A 457 -6.19 -13.30 7.45
N PRO A 458 -6.54 -12.24 8.21
CA PRO A 458 -7.18 -11.06 7.64
C PRO A 458 -6.19 -10.17 6.90
N ILE A 459 -6.71 -9.50 5.88
CA ILE A 459 -6.08 -8.42 5.13
C ILE A 459 -6.87 -7.16 5.48
N VAL A 460 -6.17 -6.15 5.97
CA VAL A 460 -6.77 -4.88 6.40
C VAL A 460 -6.32 -3.81 5.44
N LEU A 461 -7.29 -3.20 4.76
CA LEU A 461 -7.04 -2.13 3.81
C LEU A 461 -8.00 -0.97 4.07
N PRO A 462 -7.62 0.28 3.75
CA PRO A 462 -8.57 1.37 3.63
C PRO A 462 -9.71 0.97 2.69
N LYS A 463 -10.94 1.36 3.03
CA LYS A 463 -12.09 1.12 2.15
C LYS A 463 -11.92 1.71 0.76
N GLU A 464 -11.27 2.87 0.70
CA GLU A 464 -11.02 3.63 -0.51
C GLU A 464 -9.54 3.92 -0.66
N LEU A 465 -8.97 3.51 -1.79
CA LEU A 465 -7.62 3.87 -2.23
C LEU A 465 -7.71 4.90 -3.35
N LYS A 466 -6.65 5.70 -3.49
CA LYS A 466 -6.54 6.70 -4.56
C LYS A 466 -5.60 6.20 -5.64
N GLY A 467 -6.10 6.04 -6.85
CA GLY A 467 -5.29 5.75 -8.02
C GLY A 467 -4.91 7.00 -8.81
N LEU A 468 -4.31 6.77 -9.98
CA LEU A 468 -3.97 7.80 -10.95
C LEU A 468 -5.15 8.73 -11.23
N GLY A 469 -4.86 10.02 -11.29
CA GLY A 469 -5.84 11.06 -11.60
C GLY A 469 -6.91 11.30 -10.52
N GLY A 470 -6.69 10.81 -9.30
CA GLY A 470 -7.61 10.96 -8.17
C GLY A 470 -8.77 9.97 -8.18
N SER A 471 -8.66 8.87 -8.93
CA SER A 471 -9.66 7.81 -8.97
C SER A 471 -9.81 7.13 -7.62
N ILE A 472 -11.04 6.75 -7.27
CA ILE A 472 -11.35 6.08 -6.01
C ILE A 472 -11.58 4.59 -6.29
N ILE A 473 -10.79 3.75 -5.64
CA ILE A 473 -10.82 2.29 -5.77
C ILE A 473 -11.38 1.73 -4.46
N ARG A 474 -12.43 0.91 -4.54
CA ARG A 474 -13.02 0.27 -3.38
C ARG A 474 -12.42 -1.11 -3.17
N THR A 475 -11.64 -1.28 -2.11
CA THR A 475 -10.85 -2.49 -1.89
C THR A 475 -11.71 -3.74 -1.73
N SER A 476 -12.84 -3.66 -1.02
CA SER A 476 -13.84 -4.74 -0.95
C SER A 476 -14.52 -5.11 -2.26
N GLU A 477 -14.61 -4.21 -3.25
CA GLU A 477 -15.15 -4.56 -4.58
C GLU A 477 -14.14 -5.36 -5.40
N VAL A 478 -12.86 -4.98 -5.35
CA VAL A 478 -11.75 -5.73 -5.96
C VAL A 478 -11.64 -7.12 -5.34
N PHE A 479 -11.59 -7.17 -4.00
CA PHE A 479 -11.50 -8.43 -3.26
C PHE A 479 -12.61 -9.40 -3.64
N ARG A 480 -13.88 -8.97 -3.59
CA ARG A 480 -15.03 -9.83 -3.94
C ARG A 480 -14.99 -10.34 -5.38
N ARG A 481 -14.47 -9.53 -6.31
CA ARG A 481 -14.30 -9.97 -7.70
C ARG A 481 -13.25 -11.08 -7.81
N VAL A 482 -12.12 -10.92 -7.12
CA VAL A 482 -11.05 -11.95 -7.09
C VAL A 482 -11.56 -13.20 -6.36
N GLU A 483 -12.16 -13.07 -5.18
CA GLU A 483 -12.75 -14.19 -4.43
C GLU A 483 -13.80 -14.97 -5.24
N LYS A 484 -14.68 -14.27 -5.96
CA LYS A 484 -15.67 -14.90 -6.83
C LYS A 484 -15.02 -15.68 -7.98
N LYS A 485 -13.94 -15.16 -8.57
CA LYS A 485 -13.16 -15.89 -9.57
C LYS A 485 -12.60 -17.18 -8.97
N TYR A 486 -11.93 -17.11 -7.81
CA TYR A 486 -11.38 -18.29 -7.14
C TYR A 486 -12.44 -19.30 -6.73
N SER A 487 -13.59 -18.83 -6.28
CA SER A 487 -14.73 -19.69 -5.97
C SER A 487 -15.16 -20.45 -7.24
N ASN A 488 -15.38 -19.76 -8.36
CA ASN A 488 -15.77 -20.41 -9.62
C ASN A 488 -14.70 -21.40 -10.12
N ASP A 489 -13.43 -21.02 -10.07
CA ASP A 489 -12.31 -21.87 -10.50
C ASP A 489 -12.20 -23.12 -9.60
N PHE A 490 -12.41 -22.97 -8.28
CA PHE A 490 -12.50 -24.10 -7.36
C PHE A 490 -13.70 -25.01 -7.68
N TYR A 491 -14.89 -24.45 -7.90
CA TYR A 491 -16.08 -25.22 -8.27
C TYR A 491 -15.86 -26.01 -9.57
N ASP A 492 -15.28 -25.38 -10.60
CA ASP A 492 -14.97 -26.06 -11.87
C ASP A 492 -13.93 -27.16 -11.66
N PHE A 493 -12.86 -26.88 -10.91
CA PHE A 493 -11.83 -27.88 -10.62
C PHE A 493 -12.40 -29.10 -9.88
N VAL A 494 -13.13 -28.90 -8.78
CA VAL A 494 -13.65 -29.98 -7.94
C VAL A 494 -14.75 -30.76 -8.66
N HIS A 495 -15.76 -30.09 -9.21
CA HIS A 495 -16.95 -30.77 -9.73
C HIS A 495 -16.81 -31.14 -11.21
N ASN A 496 -16.19 -30.30 -12.04
CA ASN A 496 -16.07 -30.57 -13.47
C ASN A 496 -14.78 -31.28 -13.84
N MET A 497 -13.65 -30.98 -13.20
CA MET A 497 -12.36 -31.61 -13.56
C MET A 497 -12.11 -32.90 -12.78
N LEU A 498 -12.22 -32.87 -11.44
CA LEU A 498 -12.08 -34.05 -10.57
C LEU A 498 -13.32 -34.95 -10.57
N LYS A 499 -14.46 -34.47 -11.10
CA LYS A 499 -15.73 -35.22 -11.19
C LYS A 499 -16.32 -35.60 -9.82
N ILE A 500 -16.10 -34.77 -8.81
CA ILE A 500 -16.74 -34.92 -7.50
C ILE A 500 -18.18 -34.40 -7.61
N PRO A 501 -19.23 -35.17 -7.29
CA PRO A 501 -20.62 -34.72 -7.42
C PRO A 501 -20.96 -33.45 -6.62
N GLU A 502 -21.86 -32.62 -7.15
CA GLU A 502 -22.44 -31.48 -6.44
C GLU A 502 -23.39 -31.94 -5.32
N GLY A 503 -23.53 -31.13 -4.26
CA GLY A 503 -24.46 -31.39 -3.15
C GLY A 503 -23.96 -32.41 -2.11
N LEU A 504 -22.72 -32.87 -2.23
CA LEU A 504 -22.05 -33.69 -1.22
C LEU A 504 -21.73 -32.90 0.06
N SER A 505 -21.53 -33.61 1.17
CA SER A 505 -21.13 -32.96 2.42
C SER A 505 -19.71 -32.39 2.31
N PRO A 506 -19.34 -31.36 3.10
CA PRO A 506 -17.98 -30.85 3.15
C PRO A 506 -16.92 -31.94 3.37
N SER A 507 -17.22 -32.93 4.23
CA SER A 507 -16.35 -34.08 4.47
C SER A 507 -16.13 -34.93 3.21
N ASP A 508 -17.15 -35.11 2.38
CA ASP A 508 -17.05 -35.91 1.15
C ASP A 508 -16.20 -35.19 0.09
N VAL A 509 -16.37 -33.86 -0.04
CA VAL A 509 -15.52 -33.03 -0.91
C VAL A 509 -14.05 -33.14 -0.48
N CYS A 510 -13.78 -33.04 0.82
CA CYS A 510 -12.44 -33.19 1.36
C CYS A 510 -11.83 -34.57 1.08
N ASN A 511 -12.63 -35.63 1.21
CA ASN A 511 -12.20 -36.99 0.88
C ASN A 511 -11.88 -37.12 -0.61
N GLY A 512 -12.69 -36.54 -1.50
CA GLY A 512 -12.42 -36.54 -2.94
C GLY A 512 -11.11 -35.85 -3.31
N VAL A 513 -10.80 -34.70 -2.69
CA VAL A 513 -9.50 -34.03 -2.88
C VAL A 513 -8.35 -34.87 -2.30
N LYS A 514 -8.55 -35.52 -1.15
CA LYS A 514 -7.56 -36.44 -0.58
C LYS A 514 -7.26 -37.63 -1.50
N GLU A 515 -8.29 -38.23 -2.10
CA GLU A 515 -8.14 -39.33 -3.06
C GLU A 515 -7.38 -38.87 -4.31
N PHE A 516 -7.65 -37.66 -4.79
CA PHE A 516 -6.87 -37.05 -5.87
C PHE A 516 -5.38 -36.92 -5.51
N MET A 517 -5.04 -36.48 -4.29
CA MET A 517 -3.64 -36.40 -3.85
C MET A 517 -2.94 -37.76 -3.80
N LEU A 518 -3.66 -38.81 -3.39
CA LEU A 518 -3.14 -40.18 -3.41
C LEU A 518 -2.89 -40.68 -4.85
N HIS A 519 -3.78 -40.32 -5.78
CA HIS A 519 -3.57 -40.63 -7.20
C HIS A 519 -2.38 -39.87 -7.79
N LEU A 520 -2.19 -38.59 -7.41
CA LEU A 520 -1.00 -37.83 -7.78
C LEU A 520 0.29 -38.45 -7.27
N GLU A 521 0.31 -38.92 -6.01
CA GLU A 521 1.46 -39.61 -5.43
C GLU A 521 1.85 -40.86 -6.24
N ASP A 522 0.85 -41.67 -6.66
CA ASP A 522 1.07 -42.84 -7.52
C ASP A 522 1.59 -42.45 -8.91
N ALA A 523 1.01 -41.41 -9.53
CA ALA A 523 1.47 -40.91 -10.83
C ALA A 523 2.92 -40.41 -10.78
N VAL A 524 3.30 -39.64 -9.75
CA VAL A 524 4.69 -39.20 -9.56
C VAL A 524 5.61 -40.39 -9.34
N ASN A 525 5.19 -41.40 -8.59
CA ASN A 525 5.99 -42.61 -8.37
C ASN A 525 6.23 -43.41 -9.68
N LYS A 526 5.24 -43.48 -10.58
CA LYS A 526 5.38 -44.13 -11.89
C LYS A 526 6.32 -43.38 -12.83
N VAL A 527 6.22 -42.04 -12.85
CA VAL A 527 7.08 -41.20 -13.70
C VAL A 527 8.51 -41.15 -13.16
N PHE A 528 8.68 -41.12 -11.84
CA PHE A 528 9.98 -41.01 -11.15
C PHE A 528 10.18 -42.17 -10.16
N PRO A 529 10.48 -43.38 -10.65
CA PRO A 529 10.68 -44.55 -9.80
C PRO A 529 11.98 -44.44 -8.98
N GLY A 530 12.02 -45.10 -7.82
CA GLY A 530 13.20 -45.18 -6.96
C GLY A 530 12.85 -45.18 -5.47
N ASP A 531 13.64 -45.87 -4.64
CA ASP A 531 13.43 -45.92 -3.19
C ASP A 531 14.03 -44.69 -2.48
N LEU A 532 13.16 -43.85 -1.90
CA LEU A 532 13.53 -42.61 -1.21
C LEU A 532 14.31 -42.85 0.10
N TYR A 533 14.32 -44.07 0.63
CA TYR A 533 15.08 -44.44 1.83
C TYR A 533 16.50 -44.95 1.50
N SER A 534 16.87 -45.00 0.21
CA SER A 534 18.19 -45.40 -0.26
C SER A 534 18.83 -44.28 -1.08
N SER A 535 20.14 -44.07 -0.94
CA SER A 535 20.84 -43.02 -1.71
C SER A 535 20.81 -43.29 -3.22
N SER A 536 20.86 -44.56 -3.65
CA SER A 536 20.72 -44.92 -5.06
C SER A 536 19.32 -44.63 -5.61
N GLY A 537 18.27 -44.96 -4.85
CA GLY A 537 16.90 -44.72 -5.26
C GLY A 537 16.55 -43.23 -5.31
N VAL A 538 17.07 -42.42 -4.40
CA VAL A 538 16.96 -40.95 -4.48
C VAL A 538 17.68 -40.42 -5.72
N ALA A 539 18.86 -40.94 -6.06
CA ALA A 539 19.58 -40.53 -7.27
C ALA A 539 18.79 -40.82 -8.55
N ASP A 540 18.10 -41.95 -8.63
CA ASP A 540 17.24 -42.28 -9.77
C ASP A 540 16.06 -41.29 -9.89
N VAL A 541 15.41 -40.96 -8.77
CA VAL A 541 14.32 -39.97 -8.72
C VAL A 541 14.81 -38.59 -9.17
N VAL A 542 15.89 -38.10 -8.58
CA VAL A 542 16.45 -36.77 -8.87
C VAL A 542 16.86 -36.68 -10.33
N LYS A 543 17.55 -37.70 -10.86
CA LYS A 543 17.94 -37.76 -12.27
C LYS A 543 16.72 -37.76 -13.19
N GLY A 544 15.67 -38.52 -12.85
CA GLY A 544 14.42 -38.52 -13.58
C GLY A 544 13.78 -37.14 -13.66
N ILE A 545 13.74 -36.42 -12.53
CA ILE A 545 13.18 -35.06 -12.45
C ILE A 545 13.95 -34.09 -13.33
N PHE A 546 15.28 -34.03 -13.21
CA PHE A 546 16.12 -33.16 -14.05
C PHE A 546 15.99 -33.49 -15.55
N ASN A 547 15.86 -34.76 -15.91
CA ASN A 547 15.72 -35.14 -17.32
C ASN A 547 14.39 -34.71 -17.95
N LEU A 548 13.31 -34.63 -17.16
CA LEU A 548 11.97 -34.34 -17.67
C LEU A 548 11.52 -32.90 -17.43
N LEU A 549 12.03 -32.23 -16.40
CA LEU A 549 11.75 -30.81 -16.16
C LEU A 549 12.73 -29.92 -16.94
N PRO A 550 12.23 -29.02 -17.79
CA PRO A 550 13.08 -28.04 -18.47
C PRO A 550 13.81 -27.15 -17.45
N HIS A 551 15.11 -26.98 -17.65
CA HIS A 551 15.95 -26.07 -16.89
C HIS A 551 17.10 -25.54 -17.74
N GLY A 552 17.53 -24.31 -17.46
CA GLY A 552 18.60 -23.59 -18.16
C GLY A 552 19.88 -23.48 -17.34
N LYS A 553 20.81 -22.67 -17.85
CA LYS A 553 22.03 -22.29 -17.13
C LYS A 553 21.75 -21.18 -16.14
N VAL A 554 22.50 -21.18 -15.04
CA VAL A 554 22.39 -20.20 -13.95
C VAL A 554 23.72 -19.46 -13.76
N LEU A 555 23.62 -18.16 -13.48
CA LEU A 555 24.76 -17.31 -13.14
C LEU A 555 25.20 -17.61 -11.69
N ILE A 556 26.45 -18.01 -11.52
CA ILE A 556 27.05 -18.35 -10.22
C ILE A 556 28.36 -17.60 -10.01
N VAL A 557 28.92 -17.69 -8.80
CA VAL A 557 30.28 -17.21 -8.52
C VAL A 557 31.30 -18.16 -9.12
N ARG A 558 32.28 -17.61 -9.85
CA ARG A 558 33.32 -18.40 -10.55
C ARG A 558 34.09 -19.35 -9.62
N PRO A 559 34.39 -20.59 -10.05
CA PRO A 559 35.16 -21.57 -9.29
C PRO A 559 36.49 -21.06 -8.75
N GLU A 560 37.17 -20.13 -9.43
CA GLU A 560 38.40 -19.50 -8.95
C GLU A 560 38.15 -18.66 -7.69
N ILE A 561 37.03 -17.95 -7.63
CA ILE A 561 36.61 -17.16 -6.48
C ILE A 561 36.13 -18.09 -5.35
N LEU A 562 35.38 -19.14 -5.68
CA LEU A 562 35.00 -20.18 -4.70
C LEU A 562 36.22 -20.85 -4.06
N ARG A 563 37.25 -21.14 -4.87
CA ARG A 563 38.54 -21.66 -4.38
C ARG A 563 39.21 -20.67 -3.44
N LYS A 564 39.22 -19.37 -3.76
CA LYS A 564 39.76 -18.32 -2.89
C LYS A 564 39.03 -18.28 -1.55
N LEU A 565 37.69 -18.29 -1.58
CA LEU A 565 36.84 -18.34 -0.38
C LEU A 565 37.18 -19.53 0.53
N LEU A 566 37.33 -20.73 -0.04
CA LEU A 566 37.66 -21.94 0.73
C LEU A 566 39.08 -21.90 1.33
N TYR A 567 40.02 -21.18 0.73
CA TYR A 567 41.35 -20.96 1.32
C TYR A 567 41.33 -19.91 2.43
N GLU A 568 40.57 -18.84 2.25
CA GLU A 568 40.45 -17.73 3.20
C GLU A 568 39.63 -18.12 4.43
N PHE A 569 38.59 -18.94 4.22
CA PHE A 569 37.74 -19.54 5.23
C PHE A 569 37.76 -21.07 5.09
N PRO A 570 38.78 -21.76 5.64
CA PRO A 570 38.84 -23.22 5.59
C PRO A 570 37.65 -23.89 6.30
N PRO A 571 36.89 -24.79 5.64
CA PRO A 571 35.77 -25.50 6.25
C PRO A 571 36.27 -26.69 7.08
N LEU A 572 36.57 -26.43 8.35
CA LEU A 572 37.18 -27.40 9.27
C LEU A 572 36.28 -28.62 9.52
N ASN A 573 34.98 -28.43 9.73
CA ASN A 573 34.05 -29.53 10.00
C ASN A 573 33.88 -30.40 8.77
N LEU A 574 33.80 -29.81 7.57
CA LEU A 574 33.78 -30.58 6.33
C LEU A 574 35.05 -31.43 6.21
N MET A 575 36.23 -30.80 6.29
CA MET A 575 37.52 -31.46 6.14
C MET A 575 37.72 -32.62 7.12
N LEU A 576 37.32 -32.43 8.39
CA LEU A 576 37.37 -33.47 9.42
C LEU A 576 36.50 -34.68 9.06
N ARG A 577 35.28 -34.44 8.55
CA ARG A 577 34.34 -35.51 8.17
C ARG A 577 34.82 -36.30 6.95
N VAL A 578 35.38 -35.64 5.94
CA VAL A 578 35.89 -36.30 4.72
C VAL A 578 37.34 -36.80 4.85
N GLY A 579 38.02 -36.51 5.96
CA GLY A 579 39.36 -37.01 6.26
C GLY A 579 40.51 -36.27 5.56
N TYR A 580 40.32 -35.02 5.12
CA TYR A 580 41.36 -34.21 4.47
C TYR A 580 42.11 -33.31 5.46
N LYS A 581 43.43 -33.20 5.32
CA LYS A 581 44.30 -32.47 6.26
C LYS A 581 44.32 -30.96 6.03
N ASN A 582 44.10 -30.52 4.80
CA ASN A 582 44.11 -29.11 4.42
C ASN A 582 43.21 -28.86 3.19
N VAL A 583 42.95 -27.58 2.92
CA VAL A 583 42.10 -27.13 1.80
C VAL A 583 42.65 -27.59 0.44
N THR A 584 43.98 -27.68 0.28
CA THR A 584 44.59 -28.16 -0.97
C THR A 584 44.23 -29.62 -1.24
N GLU A 585 44.27 -30.47 -0.22
CA GLU A 585 43.87 -31.88 -0.34
C GLU A 585 42.37 -32.02 -0.65
N LEU A 586 41.52 -31.20 -0.02
CA LEU A 586 40.09 -31.12 -0.33
C LEU A 586 39.86 -30.75 -1.81
N LEU A 587 40.46 -29.66 -2.29
CA LEU A 587 40.24 -29.14 -3.64
C LEU A 587 40.91 -29.95 -4.76
N ASN A 588 41.85 -30.84 -4.42
CA ASN A 588 42.42 -31.80 -5.37
C ASN A 588 41.47 -32.99 -5.62
N ASN A 589 40.59 -33.30 -4.66
CA ASN A 589 39.67 -34.43 -4.74
C ASN A 589 38.21 -34.02 -4.95
N MET A 590 37.88 -32.74 -4.75
CA MET A 590 36.52 -32.22 -4.77
C MET A 590 36.44 -30.88 -5.51
N ASN A 591 35.47 -30.74 -6.42
CA ASN A 591 35.22 -29.48 -7.13
C ASN A 591 34.87 -28.37 -6.13
N PRO A 592 35.38 -27.13 -6.28
CA PRO A 592 35.02 -25.97 -5.45
C PRO A 592 33.51 -25.77 -5.23
N ARG A 593 32.67 -25.95 -6.26
CA ARG A 593 31.19 -25.85 -6.15
C ARG A 593 30.64 -26.87 -5.16
N TYR A 594 31.11 -28.10 -5.27
CA TYR A 594 30.70 -29.21 -4.41
C TYR A 594 31.19 -29.00 -2.97
N ALA A 595 32.47 -28.62 -2.82
CA ALA A 595 33.09 -28.35 -1.52
C ALA A 595 32.38 -27.22 -0.75
N LEU A 596 32.09 -26.08 -1.41
CA LEU A 596 31.38 -24.98 -0.75
C LEU A 596 29.93 -25.34 -0.42
N THR A 597 29.26 -26.11 -1.28
CA THR A 597 27.89 -26.58 -1.01
C THR A 597 27.84 -27.45 0.24
N LEU A 598 28.79 -28.36 0.40
CA LEU A 598 28.91 -29.17 1.60
C LEU A 598 29.36 -28.36 2.82
N ALA A 599 30.24 -27.38 2.65
CA ALA A 599 30.65 -26.49 3.74
C ALA A 599 29.43 -25.76 4.32
N ASN A 600 28.55 -25.21 3.50
CA ASN A 600 27.33 -24.53 3.95
C ASN A 600 26.36 -25.44 4.72
N ILE A 601 26.43 -26.76 4.53
CA ILE A 601 25.60 -27.75 5.26
C ILE A 601 26.30 -28.20 6.55
N THR A 602 27.63 -28.29 6.53
CA THR A 602 28.41 -28.95 7.58
C THR A 602 28.97 -28.01 8.63
N GLU A 603 29.19 -26.74 8.27
CA GLU A 603 29.73 -25.68 9.12
C GLU A 603 28.64 -24.94 9.91
N GLU A 604 29.06 -24.14 10.90
CA GLU A 604 28.15 -23.30 11.68
C GLU A 604 27.71 -22.04 10.92
N ARG A 605 26.61 -21.41 11.36
CA ARG A 605 26.08 -20.17 10.76
C ARG A 605 27.14 -19.06 10.60
N GLN A 606 28.06 -18.95 11.55
CA GLN A 606 29.16 -17.97 11.49
C GLN A 606 30.07 -18.13 10.27
N TYR A 607 30.20 -19.35 9.72
CA TYR A 607 30.94 -19.59 8.48
C TYR A 607 30.22 -18.96 7.29
N VAL A 608 28.91 -19.17 7.19
CA VAL A 608 28.08 -18.61 6.12
C VAL A 608 28.09 -17.08 6.20
N ASP A 609 27.95 -16.51 7.39
CA ASP A 609 27.98 -15.05 7.60
C ASP A 609 29.32 -14.44 7.11
N LYS A 610 30.46 -15.09 7.38
CA LYS A 610 31.78 -14.65 6.91
C LYS A 610 31.92 -14.72 5.39
N VAL A 611 31.46 -15.81 4.79
CA VAL A 611 31.48 -15.97 3.32
C VAL A 611 30.63 -14.87 2.68
N THR A 612 29.45 -14.58 3.21
CA THR A 612 28.56 -13.56 2.65
C THR A 612 29.12 -12.15 2.80
N LEU A 613 29.67 -11.78 3.98
CA LEU A 613 30.35 -10.49 4.18
C LEU A 613 31.54 -10.32 3.22
N TRP A 614 32.28 -11.40 2.96
CA TRP A 614 33.38 -11.34 2.00
C TRP A 614 32.87 -11.08 0.57
N LEU A 615 31.77 -11.73 0.18
CA LEU A 615 31.14 -11.52 -1.12
C LEU A 615 30.63 -10.08 -1.27
N GLU A 616 30.05 -9.51 -0.22
CA GLU A 616 29.61 -8.11 -0.18
C GLU A 616 30.71 -7.13 -0.61
N ASP A 617 31.91 -7.27 -0.03
CA ASP A 617 33.03 -6.36 -0.28
C ASP A 617 33.77 -6.63 -1.62
N ASN A 618 33.86 -7.90 -2.01
CA ASN A 618 34.82 -8.34 -3.04
C ASN A 618 34.18 -8.78 -4.36
N LEU A 619 32.88 -9.09 -4.36
CA LEU A 619 32.23 -9.61 -5.56
C LEU A 619 32.03 -8.48 -6.59
N ARG A 620 32.32 -8.78 -7.84
CA ARG A 620 32.18 -7.88 -8.99
C ARG A 620 31.48 -8.62 -10.14
N PRO A 621 30.84 -7.93 -11.10
CA PRO A 621 30.13 -8.59 -12.20
C PRO A 621 30.96 -9.61 -12.99
N ASP A 622 32.25 -9.33 -13.19
CA ASP A 622 33.21 -10.21 -13.86
C ASP A 622 33.62 -11.46 -13.03
N SER A 623 33.26 -11.49 -11.75
CA SER A 623 33.47 -12.63 -10.85
C SER A 623 32.42 -13.75 -11.03
N MET A 624 31.48 -13.57 -11.96
CA MET A 624 30.38 -14.50 -12.21
C MET A 624 30.57 -15.31 -13.51
N GLU A 625 29.93 -16.47 -13.60
CA GLU A 625 29.86 -17.29 -14.83
C GLU A 625 28.54 -18.08 -14.92
N GLU A 626 28.12 -18.43 -16.14
CA GLU A 626 26.94 -19.29 -16.35
C GLU A 626 27.31 -20.78 -16.38
N VAL A 627 26.63 -21.57 -15.55
CA VAL A 627 26.84 -23.02 -15.43
C VAL A 627 25.52 -23.78 -15.44
N ASP A 628 25.59 -25.08 -15.69
CA ASP A 628 24.43 -25.97 -15.52
C ASP A 628 24.13 -26.19 -14.03
N ILE A 629 22.83 -26.28 -13.70
CA ILE A 629 22.35 -26.66 -12.37
C ILE A 629 22.65 -28.14 -12.15
N GLU A 630 23.29 -28.48 -11.04
CA GLU A 630 23.67 -29.86 -10.74
C GLU A 630 23.11 -30.33 -9.40
N PRO A 631 22.48 -31.53 -9.35
CA PRO A 631 22.06 -32.12 -8.10
C PRO A 631 23.21 -32.85 -7.39
N ILE A 632 23.17 -32.86 -6.05
CA ILE A 632 24.02 -33.69 -5.20
C ILE A 632 23.13 -34.55 -4.31
N VAL A 633 23.19 -35.87 -4.47
CA VAL A 633 22.54 -36.78 -3.50
C VAL A 633 23.49 -37.03 -2.35
N LEU A 634 23.06 -36.62 -1.15
CA LEU A 634 23.82 -36.80 0.07
C LEU A 634 23.67 -38.24 0.56
N SER A 635 24.81 -38.90 0.80
CA SER A 635 24.84 -40.23 1.41
C SER A 635 25.78 -40.24 2.61
N ARG A 636 25.45 -41.07 3.60
CA ARG A 636 26.32 -41.32 4.76
C ARG A 636 27.63 -42.02 4.36
N GLU A 637 27.71 -42.55 3.14
CA GLU A 637 28.92 -43.15 2.57
C GLU A 637 29.91 -42.08 2.07
N VAL A 638 29.41 -40.94 1.60
CA VAL A 638 30.23 -39.84 1.04
C VAL A 638 30.69 -38.87 2.13
N ILE A 639 29.85 -38.61 3.13
CA ILE A 639 30.20 -37.81 4.30
C ILE A 639 29.68 -38.52 5.56
N PRO A 640 30.56 -39.03 6.42
CA PRO A 640 30.19 -39.56 7.72
C PRO A 640 29.53 -38.48 8.58
N ASP A 641 28.47 -38.85 9.30
CA ASP A 641 27.78 -37.98 10.28
C ASP A 641 27.32 -36.62 9.72
N ILE A 642 26.73 -36.61 8.50
CA ILE A 642 26.02 -35.44 7.95
C ILE A 642 24.95 -34.98 8.96
N PRO A 643 24.91 -33.68 9.32
CA PRO A 643 23.83 -33.13 10.14
C PRO A 643 22.46 -33.40 9.50
N ASP A 644 21.47 -33.80 10.30
CA ASP A 644 20.10 -33.94 9.81
C ASP A 644 19.65 -32.61 9.19
N MET A 645 19.37 -32.63 7.88
CA MET A 645 18.84 -31.48 7.18
C MET A 645 17.42 -31.20 7.68
N ARG A 646 17.09 -29.92 7.86
CA ARG A 646 15.72 -29.51 8.20
C ARG A 646 14.71 -29.79 7.08
N ASP A 647 15.19 -29.84 5.84
CA ASP A 647 14.38 -30.14 4.65
C ASP A 647 15.08 -31.17 3.75
N ILE A 648 14.33 -31.77 2.83
CA ILE A 648 14.83 -32.81 1.91
C ILE A 648 15.73 -32.25 0.81
N THR A 649 15.62 -30.95 0.51
CA THR A 649 16.43 -30.26 -0.49
C THR A 649 17.00 -28.95 0.05
N ILE A 650 18.21 -28.59 -0.38
CA ILE A 650 18.83 -27.28 -0.14
C ILE A 650 19.44 -26.78 -1.44
N LEU A 651 19.02 -25.60 -1.91
CA LEU A 651 19.67 -24.89 -3.01
C LEU A 651 20.82 -24.05 -2.45
N ASN A 652 22.03 -24.25 -2.98
CA ASN A 652 23.11 -23.30 -2.80
C ASN A 652 23.15 -22.33 -3.99
N LYS A 653 22.59 -21.13 -3.77
CA LYS A 653 22.48 -20.07 -4.78
C LYS A 653 23.84 -19.67 -5.36
N ILE A 654 24.89 -19.66 -4.53
CA ILE A 654 26.26 -19.23 -4.91
C ILE A 654 26.91 -20.23 -5.88
N THR A 655 26.59 -21.52 -5.76
CA THR A 655 27.22 -22.60 -6.53
C THR A 655 26.29 -23.17 -7.61
N GLY A 656 25.00 -22.84 -7.59
CA GLY A 656 23.98 -23.40 -8.47
C GLY A 656 23.77 -24.91 -8.26
N MET A 657 24.08 -25.43 -7.06
CA MET A 657 23.93 -26.86 -6.74
C MET A 657 22.73 -27.11 -5.84
N ILE A 658 22.02 -28.22 -6.09
CA ILE A 658 20.86 -28.64 -5.30
C ILE A 658 21.23 -29.90 -4.52
N ALA A 659 21.46 -29.76 -3.22
CA ALA A 659 21.68 -30.90 -2.34
C ALA A 659 20.35 -31.57 -1.98
N VAL A 660 20.30 -32.91 -2.06
CA VAL A 660 19.10 -33.73 -1.81
C VAL A 660 19.47 -34.86 -0.85
N SER A 661 18.73 -35.00 0.25
CA SER A 661 18.93 -36.07 1.23
C SER A 661 17.99 -37.26 1.00
N SER A 662 18.34 -38.43 1.54
CA SER A 662 17.46 -39.59 1.61
C SER A 662 16.62 -39.57 2.90
N LEU A 663 15.42 -40.15 2.85
CA LEU A 663 14.55 -40.26 4.03
C LEU A 663 15.10 -41.27 5.05
N SER A 664 14.93 -40.94 6.34
CA SER A 664 15.13 -41.89 7.43
C SER A 664 13.93 -42.82 7.56
N LYS A 665 14.13 -44.08 8.00
CA LYS A 665 13.04 -45.06 8.17
C LYS A 665 11.91 -44.49 9.05
N GLY A 666 10.69 -44.47 8.52
CA GLY A 666 9.50 -43.97 9.22
C GLY A 666 9.19 -42.48 9.00
N MET A 667 10.01 -41.75 8.24
CA MET A 667 9.79 -40.36 7.83
C MET A 667 9.17 -40.29 6.42
N GLY A 668 8.39 -39.27 6.10
CA GLY A 668 7.92 -39.02 4.73
C GLY A 668 6.42 -38.66 4.59
N GLY A 669 5.60 -38.95 5.59
CA GLY A 669 4.15 -38.69 5.54
C GLY A 669 3.41 -39.58 4.51
N GLU A 670 2.22 -39.15 4.12
CA GLU A 670 1.37 -39.83 3.12
C GLU A 670 1.81 -39.57 1.68
N TYR A 671 2.56 -38.49 1.41
CA TYR A 671 2.91 -38.01 0.06
C TYR A 671 4.42 -37.74 -0.16
N PRO A 672 5.31 -38.70 0.13
CA PRO A 672 6.76 -38.46 0.07
C PRO A 672 7.28 -38.20 -1.35
N LYS A 673 6.73 -38.84 -2.40
CA LYS A 673 7.18 -38.61 -3.79
C LYS A 673 6.78 -37.23 -4.28
N LEU A 674 5.56 -36.79 -3.99
CA LEU A 674 5.10 -35.43 -4.28
C LEU A 674 5.96 -34.39 -3.58
N ARG A 675 6.35 -34.63 -2.31
CA ARG A 675 7.25 -33.74 -1.57
C ARG A 675 8.59 -33.57 -2.31
N TYR A 676 9.24 -34.67 -2.71
CA TYR A 676 10.51 -34.61 -3.46
C TYR A 676 10.35 -33.91 -4.82
N PHE A 677 9.33 -34.30 -5.59
CA PHE A 677 9.10 -33.73 -6.92
C PHE A 677 8.91 -32.22 -6.86
N THR A 678 7.99 -31.75 -6.01
CA THR A 678 7.65 -30.34 -5.90
C THR A 678 8.83 -29.51 -5.39
N HIS A 679 9.58 -29.99 -4.40
CA HIS A 679 10.71 -29.24 -3.82
C HIS A 679 11.92 -29.14 -4.75
N ILE A 680 12.23 -30.21 -5.50
CA ILE A 680 13.28 -30.17 -6.51
C ILE A 680 12.88 -29.24 -7.65
N ALA A 681 11.63 -29.32 -8.12
CA ALA A 681 11.11 -28.45 -9.16
C ALA A 681 11.18 -26.97 -8.76
N LYS A 682 10.78 -26.62 -7.53
CA LYS A 682 10.92 -25.25 -7.01
C LYS A 682 12.38 -24.81 -6.96
N ASN A 683 13.29 -25.62 -6.42
CA ASN A 683 14.71 -25.23 -6.32
C ASN A 683 15.37 -24.99 -7.69
N ILE A 684 14.95 -25.72 -8.72
CA ILE A 684 15.38 -25.46 -10.11
C ILE A 684 14.93 -24.07 -10.57
N VAL A 685 13.64 -23.75 -10.40
CA VAL A 685 13.07 -22.45 -10.76
C VAL A 685 13.71 -21.32 -9.95
N GLU A 686 13.88 -21.54 -8.64
CA GLU A 686 14.49 -20.60 -7.72
C GLU A 686 15.92 -20.24 -8.17
N ALA A 687 16.74 -21.23 -8.52
CA ALA A 687 18.10 -21.00 -9.02
C ALA A 687 18.13 -20.11 -10.28
N GLU A 688 17.20 -20.33 -11.21
CA GLU A 688 17.11 -19.52 -12.43
C GLU A 688 16.62 -18.09 -12.16
N HIS A 689 15.69 -17.91 -11.23
CA HIS A 689 15.18 -16.60 -10.86
C HIS A 689 16.24 -15.78 -10.10
N TYR A 690 17.03 -16.39 -9.21
CA TYR A 690 18.19 -15.72 -8.60
C TYR A 690 19.24 -15.35 -9.65
N SER A 691 19.52 -16.26 -10.59
CA SER A 691 20.39 -15.98 -11.73
C SER A 691 19.87 -14.80 -12.56
N TYR A 692 18.56 -14.70 -12.75
CA TYR A 692 17.93 -13.58 -13.47
C TYR A 692 18.18 -12.24 -12.76
N ILE A 693 17.88 -12.13 -11.46
CA ILE A 693 18.08 -10.87 -10.72
C ILE A 693 19.57 -10.52 -10.62
N TRP A 694 20.48 -11.49 -10.51
CA TRP A 694 21.92 -11.21 -10.50
C TRP A 694 22.43 -10.72 -11.84
N LYS A 695 21.82 -11.12 -12.96
CA LYS A 695 22.11 -10.53 -14.27
C LYS A 695 21.67 -9.07 -14.34
N LEU A 696 20.57 -8.70 -13.68
CA LEU A 696 20.13 -7.30 -13.53
C LEU A 696 21.12 -6.51 -12.66
N TYR A 697 21.50 -7.02 -11.49
CA TYR A 697 22.47 -6.33 -10.63
C TYR A 697 23.86 -6.21 -11.28
N ALA A 698 24.29 -7.23 -12.03
CA ALA A 698 25.59 -7.23 -12.72
C ALA A 698 25.67 -6.11 -13.77
N ARG A 699 24.52 -5.79 -14.35
CA ARG A 699 24.28 -4.78 -15.35
C ARG A 699 24.32 -3.36 -14.76
N GLU A 700 23.72 -3.16 -13.59
CA GLU A 700 23.77 -1.92 -12.81
C GLU A 700 25.20 -1.58 -12.30
N ARG A 701 26.06 -2.59 -12.10
CA ARG A 701 27.46 -2.54 -11.59
C ARG A 701 27.62 -2.01 -10.16
N ARG A 702 26.92 -0.95 -9.78
CA ARG A 702 27.04 -0.27 -8.50
C ARG A 702 26.48 -1.12 -7.38
N GLY A 703 27.28 -1.33 -6.34
CA GLY A 703 26.88 -2.15 -5.19
C GLY A 703 26.58 -3.61 -5.53
N PHE A 704 27.08 -4.15 -6.65
CA PHE A 704 26.79 -5.52 -7.10
C PHE A 704 26.99 -6.57 -6.00
N GLY A 705 28.13 -6.53 -5.30
CA GLY A 705 28.41 -7.47 -4.21
C GLY A 705 27.40 -7.39 -3.08
N ILE A 706 26.98 -6.17 -2.70
CA ILE A 706 25.95 -5.91 -1.69
C ILE A 706 24.59 -6.46 -2.14
N LYS A 707 24.16 -6.16 -3.36
CA LYS A 707 22.86 -6.63 -3.90
C LYS A 707 22.79 -8.15 -3.96
N VAL A 708 23.88 -8.81 -4.41
CA VAL A 708 23.99 -10.29 -4.40
C VAL A 708 23.96 -10.83 -2.97
N ALA A 709 24.76 -10.26 -2.06
CA ALA A 709 24.81 -10.69 -0.65
C ALA A 709 23.44 -10.59 0.03
N ASN A 710 22.75 -9.45 -0.13
CA ASN A 710 21.41 -9.20 0.40
C ASN A 710 20.41 -10.27 -0.08
N SER A 711 20.38 -10.55 -1.40
CA SER A 711 19.50 -11.58 -1.98
C SER A 711 19.78 -13.01 -1.47
N ILE A 712 20.97 -13.27 -0.95
CA ILE A 712 21.34 -14.59 -0.39
C ILE A 712 20.93 -14.68 1.08
N LEU A 713 21.16 -13.64 1.88
CA LEU A 713 20.96 -13.64 3.33
C LEU A 713 19.51 -13.90 3.72
N GLY A 714 18.55 -13.39 2.94
CA GLY A 714 17.14 -13.61 3.17
C GLY A 714 16.63 -12.91 4.43
N HIS A 715 16.19 -11.65 4.33
CA HIS A 715 15.51 -10.95 5.41
C HIS A 715 14.02 -11.34 5.47
N HIS A 716 13.72 -12.49 6.07
CA HIS A 716 12.33 -12.96 6.17
C HIS A 716 11.45 -12.04 7.03
N GLY A 717 10.59 -11.25 6.36
CA GLY A 717 9.53 -10.47 6.98
C GLY A 717 8.35 -11.34 7.42
N ARG A 718 7.54 -10.83 8.36
CA ARG A 718 6.28 -11.48 8.77
C ARG A 718 5.09 -11.03 7.94
N ASP A 719 5.24 -9.95 7.20
CA ASP A 719 4.15 -9.31 6.47
C ASP A 719 3.73 -10.13 5.25
N ILE A 720 2.42 -10.20 5.06
CA ILE A 720 1.77 -11.10 4.10
C ILE A 720 2.08 -10.67 2.66
N PHE A 721 2.23 -9.37 2.41
CA PHE A 721 2.55 -8.79 1.11
C PHE A 721 4.03 -8.37 1.02
N SER A 722 4.90 -9.01 1.79
CA SER A 722 6.34 -8.76 1.69
C SER A 722 6.89 -9.08 0.30
N ALA A 723 7.94 -8.37 -0.11
CA ALA A 723 8.63 -8.64 -1.37
C ALA A 723 9.16 -10.09 -1.45
N HIS A 724 9.58 -10.66 -0.31
CA HIS A 724 9.92 -12.08 -0.19
C HIS A 724 8.75 -13.00 -0.63
N ASN A 725 7.55 -12.80 -0.09
CA ASN A 725 6.40 -13.64 -0.44
C ASN A 725 6.00 -13.50 -1.92
N MET A 726 6.13 -12.29 -2.50
CA MET A 726 5.88 -12.09 -3.93
C MET A 726 6.91 -12.81 -4.80
N PHE A 727 8.18 -12.78 -4.41
CA PHE A 727 9.25 -13.49 -5.09
C PHE A 727 9.08 -15.02 -4.99
N GLU A 728 8.72 -15.51 -3.81
CA GLU A 728 8.37 -16.91 -3.59
C GLU A 728 7.16 -17.34 -4.44
N ASN A 729 6.12 -16.50 -4.51
CA ASN A 729 4.97 -16.75 -5.37
C ASN A 729 5.34 -16.82 -6.85
N TRP A 730 6.29 -15.98 -7.30
CA TRP A 730 6.80 -16.04 -8.67
C TRP A 730 7.46 -17.39 -8.99
N HIS A 731 8.25 -17.96 -8.06
CA HIS A 731 8.80 -19.31 -8.23
C HIS A 731 7.69 -20.36 -8.38
N GLN A 732 6.65 -20.30 -7.54
CA GLN A 732 5.55 -21.27 -7.58
C GLN A 732 4.77 -21.18 -8.90
N ARG A 733 4.52 -19.98 -9.41
CA ARG A 733 3.81 -19.79 -10.70
C ARG A 733 4.59 -20.34 -11.88
N GLU A 734 5.89 -20.05 -11.97
CA GLU A 734 6.73 -20.60 -13.03
C GLU A 734 6.86 -22.13 -12.92
N MET A 735 6.91 -22.68 -11.70
CA MET A 735 6.88 -24.12 -11.48
C MET A 735 5.58 -24.76 -12.03
N VAL A 736 4.43 -24.14 -11.82
CA VAL A 736 3.13 -24.61 -12.37
C VAL A 736 3.12 -24.58 -13.90
N VAL A 737 3.71 -23.56 -14.52
CA VAL A 737 3.90 -23.51 -15.99
C VAL A 737 4.72 -24.72 -16.47
N ARG A 738 5.77 -25.10 -15.74
CA ARG A 738 6.57 -26.30 -16.07
C ARG A 738 5.83 -27.60 -15.85
N PHE A 739 4.93 -27.69 -14.87
CA PHE A 739 4.07 -28.86 -14.69
C PHE A 739 3.14 -29.08 -15.88
N LYS A 740 2.58 -28.01 -16.45
CA LYS A 740 1.77 -28.10 -17.69
C LYS A 740 2.60 -28.60 -18.86
N ARG A 741 3.82 -28.07 -19.06
CA ARG A 741 4.75 -28.55 -20.10
C ARG A 741 5.16 -30.01 -19.90
N LEU A 742 5.36 -30.43 -18.65
CA LEU A 742 5.65 -31.83 -18.32
C LEU A 742 4.46 -32.73 -18.67
N ALA A 743 3.23 -32.32 -18.36
CA ALA A 743 2.03 -33.05 -18.72
C ALA A 743 1.91 -33.23 -20.25
N GLU A 744 2.08 -32.16 -21.02
CA GLU A 744 2.11 -32.20 -22.50
C GLU A 744 3.20 -33.17 -23.02
N GLY A 745 4.39 -33.11 -22.40
CA GLY A 745 5.50 -34.01 -22.71
C GLY A 745 5.19 -35.48 -22.42
N LEU A 746 4.49 -35.79 -21.32
CA LEU A 746 4.06 -37.15 -20.98
C LEU A 746 2.97 -37.66 -21.92
N GLU A 747 2.02 -36.79 -22.30
CA GLU A 747 0.96 -37.14 -23.23
C GLU A 747 1.52 -37.50 -24.61
N SER A 748 2.49 -36.71 -25.11
CA SER A 748 3.17 -36.99 -26.38
C SER A 748 3.92 -38.32 -26.40
N LYS A 749 4.33 -38.82 -25.22
CA LYS A 749 5.00 -40.12 -25.03
C LYS A 749 4.02 -41.28 -24.79
N GLY A 750 2.72 -41.02 -24.77
CA GLY A 750 1.67 -42.03 -24.59
C GLY A 750 1.26 -42.30 -23.14
N ASN A 751 1.83 -41.58 -22.16
CA ASN A 751 1.51 -41.74 -20.74
C ASN A 751 0.30 -40.86 -20.35
N LYS A 752 -0.88 -41.21 -20.88
CA LYS A 752 -2.08 -40.37 -20.81
C LYS A 752 -2.61 -40.15 -19.38
N ASP A 753 -2.58 -41.19 -18.55
CA ASP A 753 -3.12 -41.12 -17.19
C ASP A 753 -2.22 -40.24 -16.30
N GLU A 754 -0.90 -40.42 -16.37
CA GLU A 754 0.06 -39.57 -15.69
C GLU A 754 0.01 -38.14 -16.22
N ALA A 755 -0.05 -37.94 -17.55
CA ALA A 755 -0.19 -36.60 -18.13
C ALA A 755 -1.42 -35.87 -17.58
N LYS A 756 -2.58 -36.54 -17.54
CA LYS A 756 -3.80 -35.99 -16.95
C LYS A 756 -3.61 -35.65 -15.47
N ALA A 757 -2.94 -36.50 -14.70
CA ALA A 757 -2.64 -36.26 -13.29
C ALA A 757 -1.79 -34.98 -13.09
N PHE A 758 -0.68 -34.83 -13.83
CA PHE A 758 0.16 -33.63 -13.77
C PHE A 758 -0.55 -32.36 -14.27
N TYR A 759 -1.41 -32.48 -15.27
CA TYR A 759 -2.24 -31.37 -15.73
C TYR A 759 -3.22 -30.92 -14.65
N LEU A 760 -3.96 -31.85 -14.05
CA LEU A 760 -4.88 -31.55 -12.94
C LEU A 760 -4.14 -30.98 -11.71
N MET A 761 -2.93 -31.47 -11.42
CA MET A 761 -2.10 -30.91 -10.35
C MET A 761 -1.75 -29.43 -10.60
N ALA A 762 -1.51 -29.05 -11.86
CA ALA A 762 -1.23 -27.68 -12.24
C ALA A 762 -2.48 -26.79 -12.19
N GLU A 763 -3.66 -27.31 -12.60
CA GLU A 763 -4.93 -26.57 -12.57
C GLU A 763 -5.45 -26.35 -11.14
N GLY A 764 -5.24 -27.30 -10.23
CA GLY A 764 -5.61 -27.17 -8.83
C GLY A 764 -4.67 -26.30 -7.99
N TYR A 765 -3.54 -25.88 -8.54
CA TYR A 765 -2.48 -25.21 -7.77
C TYR A 765 -2.88 -23.76 -7.41
N GLY A 766 -2.78 -23.41 -6.14
CA GLY A 766 -3.22 -22.13 -5.58
C GLY A 766 -4.73 -22.02 -5.32
N LEU A 767 -5.54 -23.00 -5.76
CA LEU A 767 -6.98 -22.99 -5.54
C LEU A 767 -7.35 -23.45 -4.13
N SER A 768 -8.35 -22.79 -3.56
CA SER A 768 -8.94 -23.16 -2.27
C SER A 768 -10.30 -22.52 -2.06
N LEU A 769 -11.09 -23.09 -1.15
CA LEU A 769 -12.37 -22.54 -0.73
C LEU A 769 -12.71 -22.93 0.70
N THR A 770 -13.33 -22.02 1.46
CA THR A 770 -13.99 -22.32 2.74
C THR A 770 -15.42 -22.77 2.47
N LEU A 771 -15.75 -23.98 2.90
CA LEU A 771 -17.09 -24.57 2.78
C LEU A 771 -18.04 -24.05 3.88
N ASN A 772 -19.31 -24.39 3.76
CA ASN A 772 -20.39 -23.84 4.60
C ASN A 772 -20.33 -24.22 6.10
N ASP A 773 -19.53 -25.23 6.46
CA ASP A 773 -19.26 -25.62 7.85
C ASP A 773 -17.97 -25.01 8.42
N GLY A 774 -17.26 -24.19 7.63
CA GLY A 774 -15.98 -23.58 7.97
C GLY A 774 -14.77 -24.41 7.57
N THR A 775 -14.95 -25.59 6.96
CA THR A 775 -13.83 -26.40 6.48
C THR A 775 -13.15 -25.71 5.30
N PHE A 776 -11.86 -25.42 5.45
CA PHE A 776 -11.03 -24.89 4.38
C PHE A 776 -10.38 -26.01 3.57
N VAL A 777 -10.58 -26.00 2.25
CA VAL A 777 -10.09 -27.06 1.36
C VAL A 777 -9.06 -26.51 0.38
N PRO A 778 -7.75 -26.77 0.58
CA PRO A 778 -6.72 -26.43 -0.39
C PRO A 778 -6.57 -27.52 -1.47
N CYS A 779 -6.26 -27.11 -2.70
CA CYS A 779 -6.09 -28.01 -3.84
C CYS A 779 -4.62 -28.17 -4.30
N SER A 780 -3.66 -27.47 -3.68
CA SER A 780 -2.25 -27.54 -4.10
C SER A 780 -1.55 -28.79 -3.56
N ALA A 781 -0.92 -29.56 -4.44
CA ALA A 781 -0.14 -30.75 -4.06
C ALA A 781 1.02 -30.42 -3.09
N TRP A 782 1.65 -29.24 -3.25
CA TRP A 782 2.70 -28.77 -2.33
C TRP A 782 2.19 -28.66 -0.89
N THR A 783 1.02 -28.06 -0.69
CA THR A 783 0.42 -27.84 0.63
C THR A 783 0.15 -29.16 1.34
N TRP A 784 -0.48 -30.13 0.66
CA TRP A 784 -0.74 -31.46 1.20
C TRP A 784 0.53 -32.24 1.52
N ALA A 785 1.49 -32.28 0.60
CA ALA A 785 2.75 -32.99 0.81
C ALA A 785 3.57 -32.38 1.96
N SER A 786 3.60 -31.04 2.07
CA SER A 786 4.32 -30.32 3.12
C SER A 786 3.68 -30.49 4.50
N TYR A 787 2.35 -30.40 4.58
CA TYR A 787 1.59 -30.61 5.82
C TYR A 787 1.78 -32.04 6.33
N SER A 788 1.64 -33.03 5.46
CA SER A 788 1.82 -34.44 5.82
C SER A 788 3.26 -34.78 6.23
N PHE A 789 4.27 -34.23 5.52
CA PHE A 789 5.67 -34.42 5.85
C PHE A 789 6.04 -33.92 7.26
N ARG A 790 5.40 -32.83 7.72
CA ARG A 790 5.57 -32.29 9.08
C ARG A 790 4.77 -33.03 10.16
N GLY A 791 4.13 -34.15 9.81
CA GLY A 791 3.33 -34.97 10.72
C GLY A 791 1.84 -34.60 10.79
N GLY A 792 1.39 -33.66 9.97
CA GLY A 792 -0.02 -33.32 9.82
C GLY A 792 -0.85 -34.50 9.33
N LYS A 793 -2.08 -34.62 9.82
CA LYS A 793 -3.04 -35.66 9.43
C LYS A 793 -4.33 -35.03 8.93
N GLY A 794 -4.97 -35.66 7.95
CA GLY A 794 -6.21 -35.15 7.36
C GLY A 794 -5.96 -33.93 6.46
N ILE A 795 -6.88 -32.97 6.52
CA ILE A 795 -6.87 -31.77 5.67
C ILE A 795 -5.82 -30.78 6.21
N PRO A 796 -5.04 -30.12 5.33
CA PRO A 796 -4.11 -29.08 5.76
C PRO A 796 -4.79 -27.93 6.50
N THR A 797 -4.22 -27.51 7.63
CA THR A 797 -4.76 -26.42 8.47
C THR A 797 -4.32 -25.05 7.95
N PRO A 798 -5.05 -23.96 8.27
CA PRO A 798 -4.73 -22.60 7.83
C PRO A 798 -3.27 -22.15 8.00
N LEU A 799 -2.62 -22.54 9.11
CA LEU A 799 -1.21 -22.22 9.39
C LEU A 799 -0.18 -22.85 8.42
N SER A 800 -0.62 -23.75 7.54
CA SER A 800 0.24 -24.45 6.56
C SER A 800 0.07 -23.94 5.12
N LEU A 801 -0.80 -22.95 4.88
CA LEU A 801 -1.32 -22.57 3.56
C LEU A 801 -0.57 -21.40 2.89
N TYR A 802 0.76 -21.44 2.90
CA TYR A 802 1.56 -20.36 2.30
C TYR A 802 1.27 -20.21 0.79
N VAL A 803 1.09 -21.33 0.08
CA VAL A 803 0.82 -21.32 -1.37
C VAL A 803 -0.50 -20.63 -1.69
N GLU A 804 -1.61 -21.10 -1.13
CA GLU A 804 -2.94 -20.54 -1.41
C GLU A 804 -3.04 -19.07 -0.99
N ARG A 805 -2.49 -18.74 0.19
CA ARG A 805 -2.45 -17.38 0.72
C ARG A 805 -1.67 -16.45 -0.21
N ASP A 806 -0.42 -16.77 -0.51
CA ASP A 806 0.47 -15.87 -1.27
C ASP A 806 0.00 -15.74 -2.72
N TRP A 807 -0.61 -16.80 -3.26
CA TRP A 807 -1.19 -16.80 -4.60
C TRP A 807 -2.40 -15.88 -4.72
N PHE A 808 -3.37 -16.01 -3.82
CA PHE A 808 -4.53 -15.11 -3.81
C PHE A 808 -4.11 -13.66 -3.55
N ASN A 809 -3.20 -13.43 -2.59
CA ASN A 809 -2.75 -12.09 -2.22
C ASN A 809 -1.98 -11.40 -3.34
N ASN A 810 -1.15 -12.14 -4.08
CA ASN A 810 -0.49 -11.62 -5.27
C ASN A 810 -1.53 -11.18 -6.33
N ASP A 811 -2.54 -12.01 -6.63
CA ASP A 811 -3.62 -11.65 -7.56
C ASP A 811 -4.42 -10.43 -7.07
N LEU A 812 -4.71 -10.35 -5.77
CA LEU A 812 -5.40 -9.21 -5.16
C LEU A 812 -4.60 -7.91 -5.32
N LEU A 813 -3.31 -7.94 -4.98
CA LEU A 813 -2.42 -6.78 -5.10
C LEU A 813 -2.30 -6.32 -6.56
N VAL A 814 -2.11 -7.26 -7.48
CA VAL A 814 -2.05 -7.00 -8.92
C VAL A 814 -3.34 -6.35 -9.42
N GLU A 815 -4.50 -6.85 -9.02
CA GLU A 815 -5.79 -6.29 -9.46
C GLU A 815 -6.08 -4.91 -8.84
N ILE A 816 -5.70 -4.68 -7.56
CA ILE A 816 -5.77 -3.34 -6.95
C ILE A 816 -4.85 -2.37 -7.70
N TYR A 817 -3.58 -2.72 -7.88
CA TYR A 817 -2.57 -1.87 -8.52
C TYR A 817 -2.97 -1.53 -9.97
N LYS A 818 -3.49 -2.53 -10.68
CA LYS A 818 -4.08 -2.36 -12.01
C LYS A 818 -5.26 -1.40 -11.96
N GLU A 819 -6.24 -1.58 -11.08
CA GLU A 819 -7.40 -0.67 -10.96
C GLU A 819 -7.01 0.76 -10.64
N MET A 820 -5.96 0.95 -9.84
CA MET A 820 -5.37 2.26 -9.57
C MET A 820 -4.77 2.92 -10.80
N GLY A 821 -4.59 2.18 -11.90
CA GLY A 821 -4.15 2.70 -13.18
C GLY A 821 -2.73 2.29 -13.56
N TYR A 822 -2.01 1.62 -12.66
CA TYR A 822 -0.60 1.27 -12.81
C TYR A 822 -0.37 -0.04 -13.55
N ARG A 823 0.89 -0.34 -13.90
CA ARG A 823 1.27 -1.53 -14.66
C ARG A 823 1.73 -2.65 -13.73
N PRO A 824 1.07 -3.84 -13.76
CA PRO A 824 1.44 -4.95 -12.86
C PRO A 824 2.90 -5.41 -12.92
N GLY A 825 3.60 -5.18 -14.05
CA GLY A 825 5.01 -5.54 -14.19
C GLY A 825 5.93 -4.78 -13.23
N GLU A 826 5.55 -3.56 -12.83
CA GLU A 826 6.31 -2.71 -11.90
C GLU A 826 6.41 -3.33 -10.50
N ILE A 827 5.43 -4.16 -10.11
CA ILE A 827 5.44 -4.83 -8.80
C ILE A 827 6.66 -5.74 -8.68
N LEU A 828 6.98 -6.50 -9.74
CA LEU A 828 8.14 -7.39 -9.73
C LEU A 828 9.46 -6.60 -9.83
N GLU A 829 9.49 -5.49 -10.57
CA GLU A 829 10.65 -4.60 -10.60
C GLU A 829 10.99 -4.08 -9.19
N GLU A 830 9.97 -3.62 -8.46
CA GLU A 830 10.10 -3.16 -7.06
C GLU A 830 10.58 -4.29 -6.15
N VAL A 831 10.04 -5.51 -6.30
CA VAL A 831 10.50 -6.69 -5.55
C VAL A 831 12.00 -6.94 -5.76
N TYR A 832 12.50 -6.85 -7.00
CA TYR A 832 13.91 -7.06 -7.30
C TYR A 832 14.80 -5.98 -6.66
N GLN A 833 14.35 -4.72 -6.66
CA GLN A 833 15.05 -3.63 -6.01
C GLN A 833 15.11 -3.83 -4.50
N LEU A 834 13.97 -4.11 -3.84
CA LEU A 834 13.90 -4.34 -2.39
C LEU A 834 14.77 -5.51 -1.94
N ILE A 835 14.81 -6.60 -2.71
CA ILE A 835 15.72 -7.73 -2.46
C ILE A 835 17.19 -7.27 -2.53
N GLY A 836 17.54 -6.48 -3.55
CA GLY A 836 18.90 -5.94 -3.72
C GLY A 836 19.30 -4.98 -2.58
N GLU A 837 18.34 -4.25 -2.02
CA GLU A 837 18.54 -3.35 -0.89
C GLU A 837 18.52 -4.04 0.49
N GLY A 838 18.20 -5.34 0.55
CA GLY A 838 18.04 -6.07 1.81
C GLY A 838 16.74 -5.74 2.56
N LYS A 839 15.76 -5.20 1.84
CA LYS A 839 14.42 -4.78 2.32
C LYS A 839 13.31 -5.73 1.90
N GLU A 840 13.64 -6.98 1.60
CA GLU A 840 12.67 -7.98 1.15
C GLU A 840 11.57 -8.32 2.17
N SER A 841 11.75 -7.93 3.44
CA SER A 841 10.73 -8.01 4.49
C SER A 841 9.65 -6.94 4.38
N ASP A 842 9.89 -5.87 3.63
CA ASP A 842 9.02 -4.70 3.60
C ASP A 842 7.71 -5.03 2.88
N ASP A 843 6.61 -4.52 3.45
CA ASP A 843 5.26 -4.75 2.96
C ASP A 843 4.97 -3.88 1.73
N LEU A 844 4.79 -4.54 0.58
CA LEU A 844 4.52 -3.87 -0.69
C LEU A 844 3.23 -3.08 -0.68
N ILE A 845 2.21 -3.43 0.12
CA ILE A 845 1.00 -2.60 0.22
C ILE A 845 1.35 -1.17 0.62
N ASN A 846 2.28 -1.01 1.56
CA ASN A 846 2.66 0.32 2.03
C ASN A 846 3.50 1.05 0.98
N ILE A 847 4.42 0.33 0.33
CA ILE A 847 5.34 0.88 -0.68
C ILE A 847 4.59 1.28 -1.94
N ILE A 848 3.81 0.37 -2.53
CA ILE A 848 3.22 0.56 -3.86
C ILE A 848 1.82 1.18 -3.81
N LEU A 849 1.06 0.99 -2.73
CA LEU A 849 -0.28 1.60 -2.58
C LEU A 849 -0.26 2.89 -1.75
N GLY A 850 0.87 3.24 -1.14
CA GLY A 850 1.01 4.45 -0.30
C GLY A 850 0.14 4.43 0.96
N VAL A 851 -0.25 3.23 1.42
CA VAL A 851 -1.09 3.05 2.61
C VAL A 851 -0.22 3.14 3.86
N LYS A 852 -0.69 3.86 4.89
CA LYS A 852 0.00 3.87 6.19
C LYS A 852 -0.33 2.60 6.97
N PRO A 853 0.66 1.94 7.61
CA PRO A 853 0.41 0.75 8.40
C PRO A 853 -0.57 1.03 9.55
N HIS A 854 -1.66 0.26 9.62
CA HIS A 854 -2.63 0.32 10.71
C HIS A 854 -2.38 -0.81 11.71
N ALA A 855 -1.17 -0.87 12.28
CA ALA A 855 -0.67 -1.99 13.09
C ALA A 855 -1.55 -2.36 14.33
N ASP A 856 -2.48 -1.49 14.70
CA ASP A 856 -3.40 -1.67 15.83
C ASP A 856 -4.88 -1.78 15.44
N ALA A 857 -5.21 -1.80 14.15
CA ALA A 857 -6.60 -1.74 13.68
C ALA A 857 -7.42 -3.01 13.91
N VAL A 858 -6.78 -4.16 14.14
CA VAL A 858 -7.45 -5.44 14.37
C VAL A 858 -6.98 -6.05 15.69
N MET A 859 -7.92 -6.53 16.49
CA MET A 859 -7.63 -7.35 17.65
C MET A 859 -7.15 -8.72 17.18
N VAL A 860 -5.94 -9.12 17.55
CA VAL A 860 -5.43 -10.47 17.25
C VAL A 860 -6.29 -11.47 18.01
N GLN A 861 -6.95 -12.37 17.27
CA GLN A 861 -7.77 -13.44 17.84
C GLN A 861 -7.08 -14.80 17.67
N ASP A 862 -7.28 -15.68 18.64
CA ASP A 862 -6.89 -17.09 18.50
C ASP A 862 -7.86 -17.77 17.52
N VAL A 863 -7.32 -18.31 16.43
CA VAL A 863 -8.10 -19.01 15.40
C VAL A 863 -8.23 -20.46 15.78
N GLU A 864 -9.44 -20.90 16.10
CA GLU A 864 -9.69 -22.25 16.61
C GLU A 864 -10.82 -22.94 15.85
N ASN A 865 -10.76 -24.28 15.88
CA ASN A 865 -11.84 -25.09 15.35
C ASN A 865 -12.94 -25.21 16.43
N TRP A 866 -13.85 -24.24 16.41
CA TRP A 866 -14.91 -24.13 17.41
C TRP A 866 -15.99 -25.21 17.22
N PRO A 867 -16.49 -25.83 18.30
CA PRO A 867 -17.64 -26.73 18.21
C PRO A 867 -18.91 -25.95 17.87
N ALA A 868 -19.87 -26.63 17.22
CA ALA A 868 -21.18 -26.05 16.90
C ALA A 868 -21.96 -25.65 18.16
N ALA A 869 -22.64 -24.51 18.10
CA ALA A 869 -23.60 -24.08 19.11
C ALA A 869 -24.95 -24.77 18.91
N GLY A 870 -25.73 -24.88 19.99
CA GLY A 870 -27.15 -25.22 19.92
C GLY A 870 -27.99 -24.16 19.21
N TYR A 871 -29.29 -24.45 19.05
CA TYR A 871 -30.22 -23.59 18.32
C TYR A 871 -31.17 -22.85 19.26
N LEU A 872 -31.60 -21.66 18.84
CA LEU A 872 -32.71 -20.96 19.48
C LEU A 872 -34.03 -21.65 19.13
N LEU A 873 -34.82 -21.99 20.16
CA LEU A 873 -36.15 -22.58 20.02
C LEU A 873 -37.19 -21.47 19.88
N ARG A 874 -37.96 -21.51 18.79
CA ARG A 874 -39.00 -20.52 18.51
C ARG A 874 -40.19 -20.73 19.45
N TYR A 875 -40.75 -19.63 19.95
CA TYR A 875 -42.04 -19.69 20.64
C TYR A 875 -43.18 -19.98 19.66
N ASP A 876 -44.05 -20.93 20.01
CA ASP A 876 -45.19 -21.32 19.16
C ASP A 876 -46.19 -20.18 18.92
N GLY A 877 -46.26 -19.20 19.83
CA GLY A 877 -47.13 -18.02 19.70
C GLY A 877 -46.60 -16.93 18.77
N ASN A 878 -45.48 -17.15 18.07
CA ASN A 878 -44.93 -16.16 17.15
C ASN A 878 -45.83 -15.91 15.92
N PRO A 879 -45.83 -14.69 15.36
CA PRO A 879 -45.17 -13.49 15.89
C PRO A 879 -45.96 -12.85 17.04
N ILE A 880 -45.23 -12.32 18.03
CA ILE A 880 -45.79 -11.70 19.24
C ILE A 880 -46.21 -10.23 19.04
N LEU A 881 -45.64 -9.53 18.04
CA LEU A 881 -46.15 -8.24 17.58
C LEU A 881 -46.30 -8.23 16.05
N LYS A 882 -47.43 -7.67 15.61
CA LYS A 882 -47.75 -7.41 14.20
C LYS A 882 -48.04 -5.91 13.98
N PRO A 883 -47.81 -5.39 12.76
CA PRO A 883 -48.21 -4.03 12.40
C PRO A 883 -49.72 -3.84 12.58
N LEU A 884 -50.13 -2.63 12.94
CA LEU A 884 -51.55 -2.27 13.10
C LEU A 884 -51.98 -1.34 11.95
N PRO A 885 -52.69 -1.83 10.91
CA PRO A 885 -52.92 -1.07 9.66
C PRO A 885 -53.59 0.31 9.83
N ASP A 886 -54.41 0.45 10.88
CA ASP A 886 -55.15 1.67 11.21
C ASP A 886 -54.34 2.66 12.06
N HIS A 887 -53.16 2.26 12.56
CA HIS A 887 -52.29 3.11 13.35
C HIS A 887 -51.44 4.04 12.46
N TRP A 888 -51.24 5.29 12.88
CA TRP A 888 -50.58 6.26 11.99
C TRP A 888 -49.06 6.03 11.88
N TRP A 889 -48.40 5.62 12.97
CA TRP A 889 -46.93 5.52 13.06
C TRP A 889 -46.35 4.09 13.01
N GLU A 890 -47.19 3.06 13.14
CA GLU A 890 -46.76 1.64 13.20
C GLU A 890 -47.56 0.73 12.25
N SER A 891 -48.16 1.32 11.22
CA SER A 891 -49.07 0.61 10.31
C SER A 891 -48.40 -0.30 9.30
N ARG A 892 -47.13 -0.08 8.97
CA ARG A 892 -46.45 -0.87 7.94
C ARG A 892 -45.65 -1.99 8.56
N TYR A 893 -44.77 -1.67 9.50
CA TYR A 893 -43.82 -2.63 10.05
C TYR A 893 -43.58 -2.41 11.54
N VAL A 894 -43.35 -3.49 12.28
CA VAL A 894 -42.81 -3.50 13.64
C VAL A 894 -41.66 -4.50 13.70
N LEU A 895 -40.45 -4.01 13.95
CA LEU A 895 -39.21 -4.77 13.78
C LEU A 895 -38.15 -4.33 14.79
N ASN A 896 -37.05 -5.08 14.86
CA ASN A 896 -35.79 -4.75 15.52
C ASN A 896 -35.96 -4.06 16.89
N ALA A 897 -36.13 -4.85 17.95
CA ALA A 897 -36.45 -4.33 19.28
C ALA A 897 -35.31 -4.48 20.29
N ALA A 898 -35.01 -3.40 21.00
CA ALA A 898 -34.27 -3.47 22.26
C ALA A 898 -35.16 -4.10 23.32
N THR A 899 -34.56 -4.83 24.26
CA THR A 899 -35.30 -5.41 25.39
C THR A 899 -34.57 -5.25 26.70
N LEU A 900 -35.27 -4.85 27.75
CA LEU A 900 -34.75 -4.74 29.10
C LEU A 900 -35.62 -5.55 30.06
N ARG A 901 -35.00 -6.31 30.95
CA ARG A 901 -35.70 -6.89 32.10
C ARG A 901 -35.57 -5.94 33.28
N ILE A 902 -36.70 -5.56 33.85
CA ILE A 902 -36.77 -4.80 35.10
C ILE A 902 -37.74 -5.57 36.00
N LYS A 903 -37.20 -6.26 37.00
CA LYS A 903 -37.96 -7.18 37.86
C LYS A 903 -38.63 -8.29 37.04
N ASP A 904 -39.92 -8.50 37.22
CA ASP A 904 -40.72 -9.57 36.60
C ASP A 904 -41.13 -9.29 35.14
N ARG A 905 -40.84 -8.10 34.61
CA ARG A 905 -41.31 -7.67 33.29
C ARG A 905 -40.19 -7.45 32.30
N VAL A 906 -40.50 -7.72 31.03
CA VAL A 906 -39.66 -7.38 29.88
C VAL A 906 -40.25 -6.19 29.14
N TYR A 907 -39.46 -5.15 28.99
CA TYR A 907 -39.80 -3.94 28.26
C TYR A 907 -39.19 -4.02 26.86
N ILE A 908 -40.04 -4.04 25.84
CA ILE A 908 -39.69 -4.21 24.43
C ILE A 908 -39.80 -2.85 23.73
N LEU A 909 -38.65 -2.24 23.46
CA LEU A 909 -38.51 -1.00 22.72
C LEU A 909 -38.36 -1.32 21.23
N TYR A 910 -39.47 -1.41 20.50
CA TYR A 910 -39.48 -1.87 19.10
C TYR A 910 -39.42 -0.71 18.11
N ARG A 911 -38.68 -0.88 17.01
CA ARG A 911 -38.77 0.02 15.86
C ARG A 911 -40.11 -0.18 15.16
N ALA A 912 -40.77 0.91 14.82
CA ALA A 912 -41.98 0.91 14.02
C ALA A 912 -41.87 1.88 12.85
N PHE A 913 -42.54 1.54 11.76
CA PHE A 913 -42.55 2.34 10.54
C PHE A 913 -43.97 2.57 10.06
N GLY A 914 -44.31 3.86 9.88
CA GLY A 914 -45.65 4.31 9.53
C GLY A 914 -45.83 4.56 8.03
N LYS A 915 -47.06 4.95 7.65
CA LYS A 915 -47.39 5.40 6.29
C LYS A 915 -46.70 6.71 5.92
N ASP A 916 -46.28 7.49 6.92
CA ASP A 916 -45.48 8.70 6.77
C ASP A 916 -44.01 8.43 6.47
N SER A 917 -43.60 7.16 6.41
CA SER A 917 -42.25 6.72 6.09
C SER A 917 -41.17 7.18 7.08
N ILE A 918 -41.53 7.29 8.36
CA ILE A 918 -40.61 7.67 9.44
C ILE A 918 -40.51 6.53 10.46
N SER A 919 -39.27 6.15 10.81
CA SER A 919 -38.99 5.18 11.87
C SER A 919 -39.09 5.83 13.27
N ARG A 920 -39.81 5.17 14.19
CA ARG A 920 -39.97 5.59 15.60
C ARG A 920 -39.82 4.40 16.53
N ILE A 921 -39.64 4.65 17.84
CA ILE A 921 -39.57 3.60 18.86
C ILE A 921 -40.87 3.54 19.64
N GLY A 922 -41.49 2.36 19.65
CA GLY A 922 -42.64 2.00 20.46
C GLY A 922 -42.25 1.28 21.75
N LEU A 923 -43.22 1.09 22.65
CA LEU A 923 -43.03 0.29 23.86
C LEU A 923 -44.14 -0.75 24.03
N ALA A 924 -43.74 -2.01 24.18
CA ALA A 924 -44.58 -3.10 24.63
C ALA A 924 -44.00 -3.71 25.92
N ILE A 925 -44.86 -4.22 26.79
CA ILE A 925 -44.49 -4.86 28.06
C ILE A 925 -44.91 -6.33 27.98
N SER A 926 -44.00 -7.23 28.31
CA SER A 926 -44.20 -8.67 28.25
C SER A 926 -43.94 -9.36 29.59
N ASP A 927 -44.60 -10.50 29.82
CA ASP A 927 -44.27 -11.47 30.87
C ASP A 927 -43.13 -12.42 30.48
N GLY A 928 -42.53 -12.22 29.31
CA GLY A 928 -41.52 -13.07 28.70
C GLY A 928 -41.96 -13.54 27.32
N TYR A 929 -43.17 -14.09 27.22
CA TYR A 929 -43.69 -14.66 25.96
C TYR A 929 -44.92 -13.94 25.43
N ASN A 930 -45.80 -13.46 26.32
CA ASN A 930 -47.04 -12.78 25.94
C ASN A 930 -46.90 -11.27 26.14
N ILE A 931 -47.53 -10.49 25.26
CA ILE A 931 -47.62 -9.04 25.41
C ILE A 931 -48.76 -8.72 26.38
N VAL A 932 -48.40 -8.08 27.50
CA VAL A 932 -49.32 -7.67 28.56
C VAL A 932 -49.85 -6.26 28.31
N GLU A 933 -49.03 -5.40 27.70
CA GLU A 933 -49.41 -4.04 27.33
C GLU A 933 -48.64 -3.59 26.08
N ARG A 934 -49.27 -2.81 25.20
CA ARG A 934 -48.63 -2.10 24.08
C ARG A 934 -49.12 -0.67 24.09
N LEU A 935 -48.20 0.30 24.15
CA LEU A 935 -48.58 1.71 24.23
C LEU A 935 -49.10 2.23 22.88
N PRO A 936 -50.09 3.13 22.87
CA PRO A 936 -50.68 3.65 21.64
C PRO A 936 -49.79 4.68 20.93
N GLU A 937 -48.93 5.40 21.65
CA GLU A 937 -48.06 6.44 21.08
C GLU A 937 -46.59 6.04 21.13
N PRO A 938 -45.74 6.53 20.22
CA PRO A 938 -44.31 6.24 20.24
C PRO A 938 -43.66 6.86 21.50
N VAL A 939 -42.71 6.14 22.09
CA VAL A 939 -41.96 6.60 23.27
C VAL A 939 -40.68 7.35 22.90
N PHE A 940 -40.24 7.26 21.64
CA PHE A 940 -39.12 8.02 21.10
C PHE A 940 -39.32 8.28 19.60
N TYR A 941 -39.16 9.53 19.17
CA TYR A 941 -39.43 9.98 17.79
C TYR A 941 -38.47 11.11 17.38
N PRO A 942 -38.24 11.34 16.07
CA PRO A 942 -37.34 12.39 15.59
C PRO A 942 -37.61 13.80 16.11
N LYS A 943 -36.56 14.53 16.54
CA LYS A 943 -36.63 15.94 16.99
C LYS A 943 -35.65 16.89 16.30
N ASN A 944 -34.64 16.39 15.58
CA ASN A 944 -33.61 17.23 14.94
C ASN A 944 -33.30 16.80 13.50
N SER A 945 -32.45 17.57 12.80
CA SER A 945 -32.14 17.33 11.39
C SER A 945 -31.33 16.07 11.12
N THR A 946 -30.60 15.54 12.09
CA THR A 946 -29.75 14.35 11.92
C THR A 946 -30.54 13.04 12.02
N GLU A 947 -31.79 13.09 12.48
CA GLU A 947 -32.66 11.92 12.65
C GLU A 947 -34.04 12.10 11.99
N LYS A 948 -34.20 13.12 11.14
CA LYS A 948 -35.49 13.56 10.58
C LYS A 948 -36.26 12.45 9.84
N ASP A 949 -35.56 11.47 9.28
CA ASP A 949 -36.16 10.37 8.52
C ASP A 949 -36.27 9.09 9.37
N GLY A 950 -35.72 9.07 10.60
CA GLY A 950 -35.98 8.00 11.55
C GLY A 950 -35.00 7.86 12.71
N CYS A 951 -35.51 7.29 13.80
CA CYS A 951 -34.74 6.68 14.89
C CYS A 951 -34.90 5.16 14.79
N GLU A 952 -33.82 4.42 14.53
CA GLU A 952 -33.89 3.01 14.13
C GLU A 952 -33.09 2.08 15.04
N ASP A 953 -33.55 0.82 15.10
CA ASP A 953 -32.88 -0.34 15.67
C ASP A 953 -32.24 -0.07 17.05
N PRO A 954 -33.06 0.24 18.08
CA PRO A 954 -32.56 0.62 19.40
C PRO A 954 -31.89 -0.58 20.09
N ARG A 955 -30.80 -0.32 20.82
CA ARG A 955 -30.19 -1.26 21.78
C ARG A 955 -30.05 -0.57 23.12
N ALA A 956 -30.49 -1.21 24.20
CA ALA A 956 -30.58 -0.57 25.50
C ALA A 956 -29.85 -1.36 26.59
N VAL A 957 -29.19 -0.63 27.49
CA VAL A 957 -28.57 -1.16 28.70
C VAL A 957 -28.88 -0.28 29.90
N ILE A 958 -28.81 -0.86 31.09
CA ILE A 958 -28.93 -0.12 32.35
C ILE A 958 -27.54 0.13 32.91
N ILE A 959 -27.19 1.39 33.19
CA ILE A 959 -25.94 1.80 33.81
C ILE A 959 -26.28 2.85 34.87
N ASN A 960 -25.91 2.60 36.14
CA ASN A 960 -26.13 3.53 37.25
C ASN A 960 -27.56 4.11 37.32
N ASP A 961 -28.58 3.24 37.38
CA ASP A 961 -30.01 3.58 37.44
C ASP A 961 -30.57 4.41 36.26
N LYS A 962 -29.85 4.47 35.15
CA LYS A 962 -30.32 5.04 33.89
C LYS A 962 -30.34 4.01 32.78
N ILE A 963 -31.35 4.11 31.93
CA ILE A 963 -31.41 3.41 30.65
C ILE A 963 -30.63 4.25 29.65
N TYR A 964 -29.60 3.65 29.06
CA TYR A 964 -28.88 4.19 27.91
C TYR A 964 -29.32 3.44 26.66
N MET A 965 -29.74 4.17 25.64
CA MET A 965 -30.17 3.64 24.35
C MET A 965 -29.23 4.12 23.26
N MET A 966 -28.56 3.18 22.62
CA MET A 966 -27.86 3.39 21.35
C MET A 966 -28.87 3.15 20.21
N TYR A 967 -28.90 4.03 19.22
CA TYR A 967 -29.81 3.92 18.08
C TYR A 967 -29.18 4.48 16.81
N THR A 968 -29.74 4.12 15.66
CA THR A 968 -29.35 4.70 14.38
C THR A 968 -30.19 5.94 14.10
N ALA A 969 -29.56 7.11 14.02
CA ALA A 969 -30.16 8.35 13.56
C ALA A 969 -30.00 8.44 12.03
N TYR A 970 -31.12 8.60 11.32
CA TYR A 970 -31.13 8.68 9.86
C TYR A 970 -31.67 10.03 9.37
N ASP A 971 -30.88 10.72 8.55
CA ASP A 971 -31.23 12.02 7.97
C ASP A 971 -31.63 11.96 6.49
N GLY A 972 -31.85 10.76 5.96
CA GLY A 972 -32.17 10.54 4.54
C GLY A 972 -30.96 10.41 3.62
N VAL A 973 -29.75 10.73 4.11
CA VAL A 973 -28.48 10.66 3.35
C VAL A 973 -27.48 9.74 4.04
N VAL A 974 -27.31 9.87 5.36
CA VAL A 974 -26.34 9.10 6.16
C VAL A 974 -27.05 8.49 7.37
N ALA A 975 -26.74 7.23 7.66
CA ALA A 975 -27.14 6.57 8.89
C ALA A 975 -25.98 6.62 9.90
N GLN A 976 -26.25 7.15 11.10
CA GLN A 976 -25.22 7.44 12.10
C GLN A 976 -25.61 6.89 13.47
N VAL A 977 -24.62 6.51 14.28
CA VAL A 977 -24.84 6.09 15.67
C VAL A 977 -25.12 7.30 16.55
N ALA A 978 -26.23 7.23 17.31
CA ALA A 978 -26.63 8.23 18.30
C ALA A 978 -26.93 7.58 19.65
N ALA A 979 -26.90 8.39 20.71
CA ALA A 979 -27.20 7.95 22.07
C ALA A 979 -28.26 8.82 22.74
N ALA A 980 -29.12 8.18 23.54
CA ALA A 980 -30.07 8.83 24.41
C ALA A 980 -30.10 8.17 25.79
N SER A 981 -30.54 8.89 26.83
CA SER A 981 -30.72 8.32 28.16
C SER A 981 -31.96 8.81 28.88
N ILE A 982 -32.48 8.01 29.81
CA ILE A 982 -33.60 8.31 30.71
C ILE A 982 -33.38 7.59 32.04
N SER A 983 -33.84 8.15 33.16
CA SER A 983 -33.79 7.43 34.44
C SER A 983 -34.79 6.27 34.44
N ILE A 984 -34.51 5.19 35.18
CA ILE A 984 -35.46 4.08 35.32
C ILE A 984 -36.78 4.57 35.90
N ASP A 985 -36.73 5.47 36.89
CA ASP A 985 -37.93 6.02 37.53
C ASP A 985 -38.81 6.80 36.53
N ASP A 986 -38.22 7.71 35.75
CA ASP A 986 -38.96 8.46 34.72
C ASP A 986 -39.53 7.52 33.64
N PHE A 987 -38.77 6.50 33.24
CA PHE A 987 -39.21 5.51 32.26
C PHE A 987 -40.40 4.69 32.76
N LEU A 988 -40.34 4.19 34.01
CA LEU A 988 -41.43 3.43 34.63
C LEU A 988 -42.66 4.30 34.93
N ASN A 989 -42.45 5.59 35.24
CA ASN A 989 -43.52 6.59 35.40
C ASN A 989 -44.11 7.07 34.06
N ARG A 990 -43.56 6.62 32.92
CA ARG A 990 -43.99 6.96 31.56
C ARG A 990 -43.75 8.43 31.17
N ASP A 991 -42.77 9.08 31.79
CA ASP A 991 -42.37 10.46 31.50
C ASP A 991 -41.40 10.52 30.31
N PHE A 992 -41.80 9.98 29.16
CA PHE A 992 -40.91 9.81 27.99
C PHE A 992 -40.38 11.12 27.39
N ASP A 993 -41.00 12.27 27.69
CA ASP A 993 -40.45 13.59 27.31
C ASP A 993 -39.10 13.89 27.98
N ARG A 994 -38.75 13.16 29.04
CA ARG A 994 -37.48 13.26 29.78
C ARG A 994 -36.30 12.56 29.08
N TRP A 995 -36.50 11.90 27.94
CA TRP A 995 -35.39 11.37 27.15
C TRP A 995 -34.39 12.47 26.79
N GLU A 996 -33.17 12.33 27.31
CA GLU A 996 -32.04 13.20 27.01
C GLU A 996 -31.29 12.67 25.79
N ARG A 997 -31.22 13.45 24.70
CA ARG A 997 -30.38 13.13 23.54
C ARG A 997 -28.95 13.55 23.85
N LEU A 998 -28.04 12.59 23.88
CA LEU A 998 -26.64 12.83 24.19
C LEU A 998 -25.84 13.25 22.95
N GLY A 999 -26.34 12.97 21.75
CA GLY A 999 -25.74 13.37 20.47
C GLY A 999 -25.28 12.19 19.62
N LEU A 1000 -24.61 12.50 18.51
CA LEU A 1000 -23.99 11.50 17.64
C LEU A 1000 -22.69 10.99 18.26
N ALA A 1001 -22.46 9.68 18.21
CA ALA A 1001 -21.20 9.08 18.65
C ALA A 1001 -20.06 9.41 17.68
N PHE A 1002 -20.32 9.25 16.38
CA PHE A 1002 -19.35 9.45 15.30
C PHE A 1002 -19.95 10.36 14.22
N PRO A 1003 -19.88 11.70 14.39
CA PRO A 1003 -20.44 12.63 13.42
C PRO A 1003 -19.84 12.45 12.02
N ASN A 1004 -20.72 12.44 11.00
CA ASN A 1004 -20.42 12.27 9.58
C ASN A 1004 -19.83 10.90 9.18
N LEU A 1005 -19.92 9.88 10.03
CA LEU A 1005 -19.49 8.53 9.73
C LEU A 1005 -20.70 7.61 9.53
N TRP A 1006 -20.72 6.86 8.43
CA TRP A 1006 -21.72 5.82 8.21
C TRP A 1006 -21.44 4.64 9.14
N ASP A 1007 -22.26 4.50 10.17
CA ASP A 1007 -22.06 3.54 11.27
C ASP A 1007 -23.41 3.14 11.87
N LYS A 1008 -23.51 1.90 12.35
CA LYS A 1008 -24.74 1.28 12.88
C LYS A 1008 -24.39 0.25 13.95
N ASP A 1009 -25.43 -0.41 14.48
CA ASP A 1009 -25.31 -1.57 15.38
C ASP A 1009 -24.50 -1.29 16.65
N ALA A 1010 -24.53 -0.06 17.14
CA ALA A 1010 -23.82 0.28 18.35
C ALA A 1010 -24.50 -0.29 19.58
N ILE A 1011 -23.70 -0.84 20.50
CA ILE A 1011 -24.12 -1.33 21.81
C ILE A 1011 -23.11 -0.89 22.87
N LEU A 1012 -23.60 -0.62 24.07
CA LEU A 1012 -22.77 -0.38 25.25
C LEU A 1012 -22.72 -1.64 26.11
N PHE A 1013 -21.58 -1.86 26.76
CA PHE A 1013 -21.51 -2.84 27.85
C PHE A 1013 -22.21 -2.27 29.10
N PRO A 1014 -22.91 -3.10 29.89
CA PRO A 1014 -23.74 -2.63 31.00
C PRO A 1014 -22.94 -2.20 32.23
N GLU A 1015 -21.62 -2.33 32.23
CA GLU A 1015 -20.73 -1.89 33.31
C GLU A 1015 -19.38 -1.41 32.79
N LYS A 1016 -18.63 -0.71 33.64
CA LYS A 1016 -17.23 -0.39 33.36
C LYS A 1016 -16.37 -1.65 33.47
N ILE A 1017 -15.51 -1.87 32.47
CA ILE A 1017 -14.56 -2.98 32.45
C ILE A 1017 -13.16 -2.39 32.54
N ASN A 1018 -12.41 -2.77 33.58
CA ASN A 1018 -11.12 -2.16 33.94
C ASN A 1018 -11.16 -0.62 33.98
N GLY A 1019 -12.26 -0.06 34.51
CA GLY A 1019 -12.46 1.39 34.68
C GLY A 1019 -12.96 2.15 33.45
N LYS A 1020 -13.09 1.49 32.30
CA LYS A 1020 -13.53 2.09 31.02
C LYS A 1020 -14.92 1.63 30.61
N TYR A 1021 -15.68 2.52 30.00
CA TYR A 1021 -16.88 2.17 29.24
C TYR A 1021 -16.46 1.54 27.91
N VAL A 1022 -17.22 0.54 27.47
CA VAL A 1022 -16.92 -0.22 26.26
C VAL A 1022 -18.10 -0.12 25.31
N MET A 1023 -17.83 0.18 24.04
CA MET A 1023 -18.81 0.24 22.98
C MET A 1023 -18.40 -0.72 21.86
N TYR A 1024 -19.33 -1.55 21.41
CA TYR A 1024 -19.23 -2.13 20.07
C TYR A 1024 -20.03 -1.29 19.09
N HIS A 1025 -19.57 -1.22 17.85
CA HIS A 1025 -20.24 -0.54 16.74
C HIS A 1025 -19.82 -1.17 15.41
N ARG A 1026 -20.38 -0.73 14.28
CA ARG A 1026 -20.14 -1.35 12.97
C ARG A 1026 -19.98 -0.33 11.86
N ILE A 1027 -18.72 -0.04 11.56
CA ILE A 1027 -18.33 0.39 10.21
C ILE A 1027 -18.37 -0.87 9.33
N GLU A 1028 -19.44 -0.99 8.54
CA GLU A 1028 -19.69 -2.15 7.66
C GLU A 1028 -18.41 -2.49 6.88
N PRO A 1029 -17.97 -3.76 6.77
CA PRO A 1029 -18.70 -4.97 7.12
C PRO A 1029 -18.41 -5.54 8.51
N SER A 1030 -17.57 -4.89 9.31
CA SER A 1030 -16.93 -5.50 10.49
C SER A 1030 -17.46 -4.94 11.81
N MET A 1031 -17.35 -5.73 12.88
CA MET A 1031 -17.64 -5.26 14.23
C MET A 1031 -16.38 -4.67 14.85
N TRP A 1032 -16.55 -3.52 15.50
CA TRP A 1032 -15.48 -2.76 16.13
C TRP A 1032 -15.70 -2.66 17.64
N VAL A 1033 -14.61 -2.57 18.40
CA VAL A 1033 -14.59 -2.24 19.83
C VAL A 1033 -13.88 -0.92 20.05
N SER A 1034 -14.39 -0.14 21.00
CA SER A 1034 -13.75 1.09 21.47
C SER A 1034 -13.98 1.30 22.95
N TYR A 1035 -13.10 2.10 23.56
CA TYR A 1035 -13.06 2.30 25.00
C TYR A 1035 -13.07 3.79 25.34
N SER A 1036 -13.78 4.18 26.40
CA SER A 1036 -13.82 5.55 26.90
C SER A 1036 -13.78 5.60 28.42
N ASP A 1037 -13.15 6.62 28.99
CA ASP A 1037 -13.16 6.85 30.44
C ASP A 1037 -14.52 7.43 30.92
N GLU A 1038 -15.24 8.11 30.02
CA GLU A 1038 -16.51 8.82 30.25
C GLU A 1038 -17.59 8.45 29.21
N LEU A 1039 -18.87 8.45 29.61
CA LEU A 1039 -20.02 8.34 28.68
C LEU A 1039 -20.34 9.71 28.07
N LYS A 1040 -19.49 10.18 27.16
CA LYS A 1040 -19.63 11.46 26.48
C LYS A 1040 -19.76 11.26 24.96
N PHE A 1041 -20.57 12.11 24.34
CA PHE A 1041 -20.85 12.11 22.91
C PHE A 1041 -20.52 13.52 22.35
N PRO A 1042 -19.69 13.66 21.30
CA PRO A 1042 -19.06 12.59 20.50
C PRO A 1042 -18.14 11.67 21.31
N TRP A 1043 -18.11 10.40 20.92
CA TRP A 1043 -17.25 9.39 21.53
C TRP A 1043 -15.77 9.68 21.19
N PRO A 1044 -14.78 9.25 22.00
CA PRO A 1044 -13.37 9.43 21.67
C PRO A 1044 -13.02 8.90 20.28
N LYS A 1045 -12.13 9.61 19.56
CA LYS A 1045 -11.73 9.25 18.18
C LYS A 1045 -10.69 8.12 18.11
N ASP A 1046 -9.97 7.89 19.21
CA ASP A 1046 -8.82 6.98 19.25
C ASP A 1046 -9.19 5.62 19.84
N GLY A 1047 -8.43 4.58 19.49
CA GLY A 1047 -8.54 3.25 20.11
C GLY A 1047 -9.65 2.35 19.56
N HIS A 1048 -10.18 2.68 18.38
CA HIS A 1048 -11.11 1.83 17.64
C HIS A 1048 -10.36 0.65 16.99
N LYS A 1049 -10.79 -0.57 17.29
CA LYS A 1049 -10.21 -1.80 16.74
C LYS A 1049 -11.30 -2.72 16.22
N ILE A 1050 -11.09 -3.33 15.06
CA ILE A 1050 -11.93 -4.41 14.55
C ILE A 1050 -11.73 -5.62 15.47
N ILE A 1051 -12.83 -6.13 16.05
CA ILE A 1051 -12.79 -7.34 16.88
C ILE A 1051 -12.94 -8.59 16.03
N ILE A 1052 -13.90 -8.58 15.10
CA ILE A 1052 -14.16 -9.64 14.12
C ILE A 1052 -14.67 -9.01 12.82
N GLY A 1053 -14.37 -9.65 11.70
CA GLY A 1053 -14.98 -9.36 10.41
C GLY A 1053 -15.75 -10.55 9.83
N PRO A 1054 -16.28 -10.38 8.61
CA PRO A 1054 -16.92 -11.46 7.86
C PRO A 1054 -15.94 -12.62 7.62
N ARG A 1055 -16.44 -13.85 7.59
CA ARG A 1055 -15.62 -15.06 7.34
C ARG A 1055 -15.55 -15.38 5.86
N SER A 1056 -14.49 -16.06 5.43
CA SER A 1056 -14.27 -16.34 4.01
C SER A 1056 -15.25 -17.35 3.41
N GLY A 1057 -15.42 -17.30 2.09
CA GLY A 1057 -16.08 -18.34 1.30
C GLY A 1057 -17.58 -18.52 1.61
N MET A 1058 -18.02 -19.78 1.74
CA MET A 1058 -19.44 -20.15 1.85
C MET A 1058 -20.04 -19.98 3.26
N MET A 1059 -19.34 -19.29 4.16
CA MET A 1059 -19.81 -19.09 5.52
C MET A 1059 -21.09 -18.23 5.54
N TRP A 1060 -21.96 -18.52 6.50
CA TRP A 1060 -23.26 -17.85 6.61
C TRP A 1060 -23.18 -16.36 6.97
N ASP A 1061 -22.00 -15.89 7.37
CA ASP A 1061 -21.66 -14.53 7.76
C ASP A 1061 -20.48 -13.98 6.95
N SER A 1062 -20.43 -14.31 5.66
CA SER A 1062 -19.33 -13.96 4.75
C SER A 1062 -19.39 -12.57 4.15
N LEU A 1063 -20.57 -11.94 4.07
CA LEU A 1063 -20.73 -10.63 3.46
C LEU A 1063 -20.57 -9.49 4.47
N LYS A 1064 -21.31 -9.55 5.58
CA LYS A 1064 -21.23 -8.57 6.66
C LYS A 1064 -21.78 -9.10 7.98
N ILE A 1065 -21.30 -8.52 9.07
CA ILE A 1065 -21.71 -8.84 10.43
C ILE A 1065 -22.01 -7.59 11.24
N GLY A 1066 -22.76 -7.72 12.33
CA GLY A 1066 -22.99 -6.62 13.26
C GLY A 1066 -23.53 -7.08 14.61
N ALA A 1067 -23.32 -6.25 15.63
CA ALA A 1067 -23.82 -6.55 16.96
C ALA A 1067 -25.36 -6.59 16.96
N GLY A 1068 -25.90 -7.67 17.52
CA GLY A 1068 -27.34 -7.81 17.70
C GLY A 1068 -27.76 -7.27 19.06
N THR A 1069 -27.63 -8.12 20.07
CA THR A 1069 -28.12 -7.87 21.43
C THR A 1069 -27.10 -7.10 22.28
N GLN A 1070 -27.56 -6.52 23.39
CA GLN A 1070 -26.67 -6.12 24.45
C GLN A 1070 -25.88 -7.33 25.00
N PRO A 1071 -24.69 -7.12 25.59
CA PRO A 1071 -23.91 -8.20 26.18
C PRO A 1071 -24.58 -8.76 27.44
N LEU A 1072 -24.75 -10.08 27.50
CA LEU A 1072 -25.25 -10.80 28.68
C LEU A 1072 -24.08 -11.34 29.49
N LYS A 1073 -24.01 -10.99 30.78
CA LYS A 1073 -22.93 -11.43 31.66
C LYS A 1073 -23.13 -12.88 32.06
N THR A 1074 -22.17 -13.74 31.76
CA THR A 1074 -22.16 -15.15 32.18
C THR A 1074 -20.90 -15.43 32.99
N ARG A 1075 -20.87 -16.53 33.74
CA ARG A 1075 -19.63 -16.95 34.43
C ARG A 1075 -18.49 -17.32 33.48
N TYR A 1076 -18.79 -17.56 32.20
CA TYR A 1076 -17.81 -17.95 31.18
C TYR A 1076 -17.30 -16.77 30.34
N GLY A 1077 -17.94 -15.59 30.42
CA GLY A 1077 -17.70 -14.49 29.49
C GLY A 1077 -18.92 -13.60 29.28
N TRP A 1078 -18.75 -12.54 28.50
CA TRP A 1078 -19.87 -11.78 27.94
C TRP A 1078 -20.42 -12.50 26.71
N LEU A 1079 -21.67 -12.93 26.78
CA LEU A 1079 -22.39 -13.60 25.70
C LEU A 1079 -23.10 -12.56 24.83
N LEU A 1080 -22.82 -12.55 23.54
CA LEU A 1080 -23.49 -11.66 22.58
C LEU A 1080 -24.08 -12.48 21.43
N ILE A 1081 -25.29 -12.11 21.02
CA ILE A 1081 -25.89 -12.59 19.79
C ILE A 1081 -25.62 -11.54 18.72
N TYR A 1082 -25.00 -11.97 17.62
CA TYR A 1082 -24.69 -11.13 16.48
C TYR A 1082 -25.44 -11.61 15.25
N HIS A 1083 -25.62 -10.73 14.27
CA HIS A 1083 -26.17 -11.13 12.97
C HIS A 1083 -25.05 -11.27 11.95
N GLY A 1084 -25.25 -12.19 11.01
CA GLY A 1084 -24.39 -12.40 9.86
C GLY A 1084 -25.21 -12.53 8.59
N VAL A 1085 -24.63 -12.05 7.49
CA VAL A 1085 -25.23 -12.02 6.16
C VAL A 1085 -24.31 -12.73 5.20
N ASP A 1086 -24.86 -13.56 4.33
CA ASP A 1086 -24.14 -14.20 3.23
C ASP A 1086 -24.36 -13.44 1.90
N ASP A 1087 -23.71 -13.88 0.83
CA ASP A 1087 -23.86 -13.29 -0.51
C ASP A 1087 -25.27 -13.40 -1.10
N ASN A 1088 -26.12 -14.27 -0.53
CA ASN A 1088 -27.53 -14.38 -0.89
C ASN A 1088 -28.44 -13.41 -0.12
N LEU A 1089 -27.83 -12.52 0.68
CA LEU A 1089 -28.51 -11.53 1.53
C LEU A 1089 -29.42 -12.17 2.59
N ILE A 1090 -29.10 -13.39 3.04
CA ILE A 1090 -29.87 -14.06 4.10
C ILE A 1090 -29.29 -13.67 5.46
N TYR A 1091 -30.12 -13.06 6.32
CA TYR A 1091 -29.70 -12.66 7.66
C TYR A 1091 -29.99 -13.79 8.66
N ARG A 1092 -28.95 -14.20 9.38
CA ARG A 1092 -29.01 -15.24 10.41
C ARG A 1092 -28.40 -14.73 11.70
N LEU A 1093 -28.72 -15.40 12.81
CA LEU A 1093 -28.12 -15.10 14.11
C LEU A 1093 -27.05 -16.13 14.45
N GLY A 1094 -25.95 -15.67 15.05
CA GLY A 1094 -24.93 -16.49 15.68
C GLY A 1094 -24.56 -15.96 17.05
N VAL A 1095 -23.60 -16.61 17.71
CA VAL A 1095 -23.18 -16.25 19.05
C VAL A 1095 -21.67 -16.03 19.11
N ILE A 1096 -21.28 -15.01 19.86
CA ILE A 1096 -19.90 -14.81 20.30
C ILE A 1096 -19.83 -14.74 21.82
N LEU A 1097 -18.71 -15.20 22.37
CA LEU A 1097 -18.35 -15.07 23.77
C LEU A 1097 -17.04 -14.29 23.84
N VAL A 1098 -16.98 -13.24 24.66
CA VAL A 1098 -15.76 -12.46 24.88
C VAL A 1098 -15.36 -12.41 26.35
N ASP A 1099 -14.09 -12.15 26.63
CA ASP A 1099 -13.54 -12.19 27.98
C ASP A 1099 -14.18 -11.11 28.88
N LEU A 1100 -14.49 -11.48 30.14
CA LEU A 1100 -15.07 -10.56 31.13
C LEU A 1100 -14.16 -9.36 31.43
N LYS A 1101 -12.85 -9.55 31.35
CA LYS A 1101 -11.83 -8.55 31.66
C LYS A 1101 -11.32 -7.82 30.42
N ASP A 1102 -11.45 -8.43 29.25
CA ASP A 1102 -11.02 -7.85 27.98
C ASP A 1102 -12.06 -8.14 26.88
N PRO A 1103 -13.05 -7.25 26.69
CA PRO A 1103 -14.06 -7.40 25.65
C PRO A 1103 -13.49 -7.39 24.23
N GLY A 1104 -12.22 -7.03 24.02
CA GLY A 1104 -11.58 -7.17 22.71
C GLY A 1104 -11.17 -8.62 22.39
N ARG A 1105 -11.12 -9.50 23.40
CA ARG A 1105 -10.65 -10.88 23.27
C ARG A 1105 -11.81 -11.85 23.08
N LEU A 1106 -11.84 -12.50 21.91
CA LEU A 1106 -12.80 -13.53 21.56
C LEU A 1106 -12.45 -14.86 22.26
N LEU A 1107 -13.43 -15.43 22.95
CA LEU A 1107 -13.34 -16.74 23.61
C LEU A 1107 -14.08 -17.84 22.85
N TYR A 1108 -15.07 -17.47 22.02
CA TYR A 1108 -15.83 -18.39 21.18
C TYR A 1108 -16.60 -17.61 20.11
N ARG A 1109 -16.72 -18.18 18.90
CA ARG A 1109 -17.64 -17.73 17.85
C ARG A 1109 -18.27 -18.95 17.21
N SER A 1110 -19.59 -18.99 17.13
CA SER A 1110 -20.28 -20.17 16.59
C SER A 1110 -19.92 -20.40 15.10
N PRO A 1111 -19.54 -21.63 14.70
CA PRO A 1111 -19.33 -21.98 13.30
C PRO A 1111 -20.66 -21.97 12.54
N ASN A 1112 -21.74 -22.44 13.17
CA ASN A 1112 -23.10 -22.47 12.63
C ASN A 1112 -23.94 -21.25 13.06
N PRO A 1113 -25.01 -20.93 12.31
CA PRO A 1113 -26.06 -20.04 12.80
C PRO A 1113 -26.87 -20.73 13.91
N ILE A 1114 -27.24 -19.98 14.95
CA ILE A 1114 -28.13 -20.43 16.03
C ILE A 1114 -29.61 -20.22 15.69
N LEU A 1115 -29.91 -19.34 14.71
CA LEU A 1115 -31.25 -19.14 14.15
C LEU A 1115 -31.14 -18.69 12.68
N SER A 1116 -31.87 -19.37 11.79
CA SER A 1116 -32.00 -19.03 10.37
C SER A 1116 -33.48 -18.82 10.02
N PRO A 1117 -33.83 -18.01 9.00
CA PRO A 1117 -35.22 -17.87 8.58
C PRO A 1117 -35.75 -19.19 7.99
N GLU A 1118 -36.79 -19.75 8.60
CA GLU A 1118 -37.41 -21.02 8.19
C GLU A 1118 -38.94 -20.93 8.12
N LYS A 1119 -39.55 -20.10 8.97
CA LYS A 1119 -41.00 -19.91 9.01
C LYS A 1119 -41.44 -18.85 8.01
N GLU A 1120 -42.69 -18.93 7.55
CA GLU A 1120 -43.25 -18.00 6.56
C GLU A 1120 -43.14 -16.53 6.98
N TYR A 1121 -43.28 -16.23 8.27
CA TYR A 1121 -43.12 -14.87 8.81
C TYR A 1121 -41.64 -14.39 8.87
N GLU A 1122 -40.66 -15.27 8.70
CA GLU A 1122 -39.21 -14.99 8.68
C GLU A 1122 -38.66 -14.95 7.26
N THR A 1123 -39.09 -15.90 6.42
CA THR A 1123 -38.76 -15.90 4.98
C THR A 1123 -39.47 -14.76 4.27
N GLY A 1124 -40.70 -14.44 4.67
CA GLY A 1124 -41.48 -13.31 4.18
C GLY A 1124 -41.96 -13.49 2.73
N ASP A 1125 -43.09 -12.87 2.41
CA ASP A 1125 -43.51 -12.71 1.02
C ASP A 1125 -42.99 -11.37 0.46
N ARG A 1126 -42.51 -11.36 -0.78
CA ARG A 1126 -41.91 -10.18 -1.41
C ARG A 1126 -42.88 -9.00 -1.56
N SER A 1127 -44.19 -9.22 -1.47
CA SER A 1127 -45.18 -8.15 -1.58
C SER A 1127 -45.57 -7.52 -0.23
N THR A 1128 -45.26 -8.19 0.88
CA THR A 1128 -45.71 -7.77 2.23
C THR A 1128 -44.57 -7.54 3.22
N ALA A 1129 -43.44 -8.22 3.05
CA ALA A 1129 -42.26 -8.02 3.87
C ALA A 1129 -41.42 -6.83 3.37
N TRP A 1130 -40.81 -6.08 4.28
CA TRP A 1130 -39.80 -5.07 3.89
C TRP A 1130 -38.57 -5.77 3.33
N VAL A 1131 -37.99 -6.71 4.08
CA VAL A 1131 -36.81 -7.48 3.66
C VAL A 1131 -37.05 -8.97 3.94
N PRO A 1132 -37.28 -9.81 2.92
CA PRO A 1132 -37.47 -11.25 3.11
C PRO A 1132 -36.16 -11.95 3.51
N ASN A 1133 -36.28 -13.16 4.08
CA ASN A 1133 -35.19 -14.00 4.57
C ASN A 1133 -34.33 -13.33 5.66
N VAL A 1134 -35.00 -12.73 6.65
CA VAL A 1134 -34.35 -12.00 7.74
C VAL A 1134 -34.80 -12.53 9.10
N VAL A 1135 -33.82 -12.90 9.93
CA VAL A 1135 -33.94 -12.88 11.38
C VAL A 1135 -32.89 -11.92 11.95
N PHE A 1136 -33.32 -10.93 12.73
CA PHE A 1136 -32.46 -9.86 13.25
C PHE A 1136 -32.81 -9.56 14.70
N THR A 1137 -31.86 -9.31 15.59
CA THR A 1137 -32.16 -9.01 16.99
C THR A 1137 -31.44 -7.74 17.46
N CYS A 1138 -32.09 -7.00 18.36
CA CYS A 1138 -31.49 -5.89 19.09
C CYS A 1138 -31.57 -6.08 20.62
N GLY A 1139 -32.08 -7.22 21.07
CA GLY A 1139 -32.48 -7.39 22.46
C GLY A 1139 -32.57 -8.86 22.87
N ALA A 1140 -31.82 -9.21 23.91
CA ALA A 1140 -32.02 -10.46 24.65
C ALA A 1140 -31.97 -10.20 26.15
N VAL A 1141 -32.72 -10.98 26.92
CA VAL A 1141 -32.78 -10.87 28.38
C VAL A 1141 -32.73 -12.25 29.01
N PRO A 1142 -32.23 -12.36 30.25
CA PRO A 1142 -32.46 -13.54 31.07
C PRO A 1142 -33.96 -13.88 31.17
N ALA A 1143 -34.32 -15.16 31.20
CA ALA A 1143 -35.70 -15.59 31.46
C ALA A 1143 -36.15 -15.20 32.88
N GLU A 1144 -35.23 -15.26 33.84
CA GLU A 1144 -35.41 -14.82 35.23
C GLU A 1144 -34.45 -13.66 35.54
N ASP A 1145 -34.84 -12.74 36.44
CA ASP A 1145 -34.02 -11.57 36.79
C ASP A 1145 -32.74 -11.98 37.53
N LYS A 1146 -31.64 -12.08 36.77
CA LYS A 1146 -30.34 -12.58 37.25
C LYS A 1146 -29.20 -11.82 36.58
N GLU A 1147 -28.29 -11.29 37.38
CA GLU A 1147 -27.17 -10.45 36.92
C GLU A 1147 -26.10 -11.26 36.17
N MET A 1148 -25.75 -12.45 36.67
CA MET A 1148 -24.73 -13.33 36.08
C MET A 1148 -25.32 -14.72 35.81
N LEU A 1149 -25.30 -15.14 34.55
CA LEU A 1149 -25.86 -16.41 34.09
C LEU A 1149 -24.86 -17.58 34.14
N ASP A 1150 -25.38 -18.77 34.34
CA ASP A 1150 -24.73 -20.08 34.27
C ASP A 1150 -25.40 -20.94 33.18
N ALA A 1151 -24.87 -22.13 32.90
CA ALA A 1151 -25.24 -22.99 31.79
C ALA A 1151 -26.71 -23.43 31.79
N GLU A 1152 -27.34 -23.58 32.96
CA GLU A 1152 -28.74 -24.00 33.08
C GLU A 1152 -29.73 -22.84 32.99
N ASP A 1153 -29.26 -21.59 33.07
CA ASP A 1153 -30.13 -20.43 32.94
C ASP A 1153 -30.58 -20.27 31.48
N GLU A 1154 -31.83 -19.85 31.31
CA GLU A 1154 -32.44 -19.59 30.01
C GLU A 1154 -32.38 -18.12 29.65
N ILE A 1155 -32.20 -17.82 28.36
CA ILE A 1155 -32.31 -16.48 27.80
C ILE A 1155 -33.47 -16.42 26.81
N LEU A 1156 -34.13 -15.26 26.74
CA LEU A 1156 -35.15 -14.92 25.77
C LEU A 1156 -34.57 -13.92 24.77
N VAL A 1157 -34.65 -14.25 23.48
CA VAL A 1157 -34.13 -13.46 22.38
C VAL A 1157 -35.31 -12.93 21.58
N TYR A 1158 -35.48 -11.61 21.58
CA TYR A 1158 -36.52 -10.96 20.81
C TYR A 1158 -35.94 -10.55 19.46
N TYR A 1159 -36.57 -11.00 18.39
CA TYR A 1159 -36.03 -10.84 17.04
C TYR A 1159 -37.08 -10.32 16.06
N GLY A 1160 -36.67 -9.42 15.19
CA GLY A 1160 -37.37 -9.03 13.98
C GLY A 1160 -37.37 -10.18 12.97
N ALA A 1161 -38.52 -10.41 12.36
CA ALA A 1161 -38.71 -11.40 11.30
C ALA A 1161 -39.17 -10.71 10.02
N ALA A 1162 -38.41 -10.91 8.94
CA ALA A 1162 -38.61 -10.31 7.62
C ALA A 1162 -38.78 -8.77 7.63
N ASP A 1163 -38.14 -8.06 8.58
CA ASP A 1163 -38.33 -6.63 8.86
C ASP A 1163 -39.80 -6.21 8.93
N THR A 1164 -40.65 -7.07 9.50
CA THR A 1164 -42.12 -6.89 9.50
C THR A 1164 -42.77 -7.20 10.84
N TYR A 1165 -42.28 -8.23 11.53
CA TYR A 1165 -42.84 -8.74 12.78
C TYR A 1165 -41.80 -8.78 13.89
N ILE A 1166 -42.25 -8.78 15.15
CA ILE A 1166 -41.41 -9.18 16.30
C ILE A 1166 -41.82 -10.57 16.77
N CYS A 1167 -40.82 -11.41 16.99
CA CYS A 1167 -40.90 -12.77 17.49
C CYS A 1167 -40.01 -12.93 18.73
N VAL A 1168 -40.20 -14.04 19.45
CA VAL A 1168 -39.34 -14.45 20.58
C VAL A 1168 -38.88 -15.89 20.41
N ALA A 1169 -37.63 -16.15 20.77
CA ALA A 1169 -37.04 -17.49 20.83
C ALA A 1169 -36.25 -17.63 22.15
N HIS A 1170 -35.99 -18.87 22.57
CA HIS A 1170 -35.30 -19.15 23.84
C HIS A 1170 -34.26 -20.26 23.68
N ALA A 1171 -33.24 -20.24 24.54
CA ALA A 1171 -32.27 -21.33 24.70
C ALA A 1171 -31.59 -21.22 26.07
N LYS A 1172 -31.01 -22.33 26.52
CA LYS A 1172 -30.12 -22.31 27.68
C LYS A 1172 -28.74 -21.75 27.30
N VAL A 1173 -28.11 -21.04 28.23
CA VAL A 1173 -26.74 -20.52 28.03
C VAL A 1173 -25.76 -21.65 27.70
N GLY A 1174 -25.89 -22.82 28.34
CA GLY A 1174 -25.03 -23.97 28.10
C GLY A 1174 -25.21 -24.67 26.75
N GLU A 1175 -26.31 -24.39 26.04
CA GLU A 1175 -26.55 -24.84 24.66
C GLU A 1175 -25.85 -23.89 23.67
N LEU A 1176 -25.85 -22.58 23.95
CA LEU A 1176 -25.18 -21.58 23.13
C LEU A 1176 -23.66 -21.53 23.37
N ILE A 1177 -23.20 -21.97 24.54
CA ILE A 1177 -21.78 -22.11 24.89
C ILE A 1177 -21.48 -23.61 25.10
N PRO A 1178 -20.96 -24.32 24.08
CA PRO A 1178 -20.74 -25.77 24.15
C PRO A 1178 -19.86 -26.19 25.33
N GLU A 1179 -20.09 -27.42 25.83
CA GLU A 1179 -19.39 -27.93 27.02
C GLU A 1179 -17.86 -27.90 26.89
N GLU A 1180 -17.33 -28.17 25.69
CA GLU A 1180 -15.88 -28.13 25.41
C GLU A 1180 -15.30 -26.73 25.63
N VAL A 1181 -16.01 -25.69 25.19
CA VAL A 1181 -15.63 -24.28 25.36
C VAL A 1181 -15.68 -23.91 26.84
N ARG A 1182 -16.76 -24.29 27.54
CA ARG A 1182 -16.92 -24.02 28.99
C ARG A 1182 -15.82 -24.67 29.82
N LYS A 1183 -15.50 -25.94 29.57
CA LYS A 1183 -14.41 -26.66 30.24
C LYS A 1183 -13.05 -26.05 29.99
N ARG A 1184 -12.84 -25.45 28.82
CA ARG A 1184 -11.58 -24.76 28.49
C ARG A 1184 -11.43 -23.47 29.27
N ILE A 1185 -12.52 -22.72 29.44
CA ILE A 1185 -12.51 -21.45 30.19
C ILE A 1185 -12.34 -21.70 31.70
N ASP A 1186 -12.91 -22.79 32.22
CA ASP A 1186 -12.78 -23.20 33.62
C ASP A 1186 -11.38 -23.77 33.98
N ARG A 1187 -10.50 -24.02 32.99
CA ARG A 1187 -9.12 -24.51 33.17
C ARG A 1187 -8.13 -23.35 33.23
#